data_AF-A0A498I5Z0-F1
#
_entry.id   AF-A0A498I5Z0-F1
#
_cell.length_a   1.000
_cell.length_b   1.000
_cell.length_c   1.000
_cell.angle_alpha   90.00
_cell.angle_beta   90.00
_cell.angle_gamma   90.00
#
_symmetry.space_group_name_H-M   'P 1'
#
loop_
_entity.id
_entity.type
_entity.pdbx_description
1 polymer ?
#
loop_
_entity_poly.entity_id
_entity_poly.type
_entity_poly.pdbx_seq_one_letter_code
_entity_poly.pdbx_strand_id
1 'polypeptide(L)'
;MKLKSKQKTNEFNPQTKALRRVKSMGFKSLFSRKKKSSPSSAAAADAPHPAFAPTHSRSPSFHSRAQIAELDQVFKKFDVNGDGKISSSELGAIMSSLGQPASDEELNGMISEVDSDGDGFINFKEFVELNTKGIDPDEALENLKDAFSVYDIDGNGSISVEELYKVLRSLGDECSMDECRKMIGGVDSDGDGMINFEEFKVMMMTGSRYTDPHLEGGLECGTTMAASKMLLASFTAFRPLTCAASASYPARLAPHPPDLIKWVRREGGFVHEGVKIAQDSSFGLGLVASEEIPKGSELIVLPEHVPLRFGLTESEGGDGVDSVLDNLARQVPEELWAMKLGLKLLQERAKTGSFWWPYISSLPETFNIPIFFPGEDIKNLQYAPLLYQVNKRCRFLLDFEQEVKRALENLKPNDHPFGGQAVDASSLGWAMSAVSSRAFRLYGRKLPGGNYNDIPMMLPLIDMCNHSFNPNAAIVQDQDDRNMKMLVKVVAETEIKENDGLVLNYGCLNNDLFLLDYGFVIPSNPYDCIELKYDGALLDAASMAAGVSSPNFSAPSPWQKEILCQLKLDGEALLLKVCLGGSELVEGRLLAALRVVLADDKETVQKHDLNKLKSISAEAPLGIANELAAFRTVIALCVIALGHFPTKIMEDESLLSKGVSDSTQLAIQFRIHKKSVIIDVMRDLTKRVKFLASKETVATRG
;
A
#
# COMPACT_ATOMS: atom_id res chain seq x y z
N MET A 1 4.07 29.66 55.18
CA MET A 1 4.59 30.99 55.55
C MET A 1 6.04 31.10 55.10
N LYS A 2 6.40 32.25 54.53
CA LYS A 2 7.60 32.58 53.74
C LYS A 2 8.92 32.46 54.51
N LEU A 3 10.02 32.24 53.77
CA LEU A 3 11.30 32.94 53.98
C LEU A 3 12.15 32.97 52.70
N LYS A 4 12.93 34.05 52.56
CA LYS A 4 13.56 34.62 51.34
C LYS A 4 15.07 34.33 51.26
N SER A 5 15.61 34.52 50.04
CA SER A 5 16.96 35.07 49.68
C SER A 5 18.16 34.11 49.82
N LYS A 6 19.30 34.18 49.09
CA LYS A 6 19.95 35.17 48.18
C LYS A 6 21.24 34.51 47.58
N GLN A 7 21.69 34.93 46.38
CA GLN A 7 23.10 35.19 45.88
C GLN A 7 24.24 34.14 46.12
N LYS A 8 25.33 33.97 45.34
CA LYS A 8 25.89 34.30 44.01
C LYS A 8 27.31 33.64 43.99
N THR A 9 27.88 33.34 42.80
CA THR A 9 29.35 33.22 42.46
C THR A 9 30.19 32.08 43.10
N ASN A 10 31.20 31.44 42.50
CA ASN A 10 32.07 31.72 41.34
C ASN A 10 32.84 30.46 40.85
N GLU A 11 33.13 30.42 39.54
CA GLU A 11 34.37 30.01 38.82
C GLU A 11 35.21 28.78 39.23
N PHE A 12 35.52 27.88 38.27
CA PHE A 12 36.81 27.88 37.54
C PHE A 12 36.83 26.90 36.33
N ASN A 13 37.42 27.37 35.23
CA ASN A 13 37.77 26.70 33.97
C ASN A 13 39.28 26.36 34.00
N PRO A 14 39.84 25.36 33.28
CA PRO A 14 40.50 25.69 32.00
C PRO A 14 40.64 24.57 30.91
N GLN A 15 40.59 25.01 29.63
CA GLN A 15 41.31 24.52 28.43
C GLN A 15 40.82 23.21 27.76
N THR A 16 40.50 23.11 26.46
CA THR A 16 41.21 23.52 25.21
C THR A 16 40.17 23.60 24.05
N LYS A 17 39.96 24.73 23.35
CA LYS A 17 40.67 25.28 22.18
C LYS A 17 40.79 24.36 20.94
N ALA A 18 39.75 24.36 20.11
CA ALA A 18 39.83 24.30 18.63
C ALA A 18 38.51 24.76 17.97
N LEU A 19 38.24 26.07 17.99
CA LEU A 19 37.21 26.72 17.17
C LEU A 19 37.90 27.51 16.05
N ARG A 20 37.65 27.13 14.79
CA ARG A 20 37.28 28.01 13.65
C ARG A 20 37.60 27.40 12.27
N ARG A 21 36.52 27.14 11.52
CA ARG A 21 36.29 26.98 10.05
C ARG A 21 35.38 25.75 9.90
N VAL A 22 34.12 25.88 9.49
CA VAL A 22 33.69 26.12 8.09
C VAL A 22 32.38 26.94 8.08
N LYS A 23 32.28 27.84 7.09
CA LYS A 23 31.11 28.68 6.77
C LYS A 23 30.10 27.89 5.92
N SER A 24 28.82 28.26 6.07
CA SER A 24 27.76 28.32 5.03
C SER A 24 27.45 27.04 4.23
N MET A 25 26.25 26.47 4.45
CA MET A 25 25.60 25.58 3.48
C MET A 25 24.08 25.62 3.70
N GLY A 26 23.35 26.19 2.74
CA GLY A 26 21.89 26.36 2.77
C GLY A 26 21.10 25.11 2.37
N PHE A 27 19.78 25.28 2.32
CA PHE A 27 18.65 24.34 2.16
C PHE A 27 18.75 23.13 1.20
N LYS A 28 19.83 22.98 0.42
CA LYS A 28 20.00 21.88 -0.55
C LYS A 28 20.53 20.56 0.06
N SER A 29 20.86 20.54 1.34
CA SER A 29 21.46 19.35 2.00
C SER A 29 20.44 18.25 2.40
N LEU A 30 19.14 18.46 2.26
CA LEU A 30 18.13 17.47 2.66
C LEU A 30 17.81 16.41 1.59
N PHE A 31 18.20 16.62 0.32
CA PHE A 31 17.81 15.74 -0.79
C PHE A 31 18.92 15.31 -1.76
N SER A 32 20.18 15.19 -1.30
CA SER A 32 21.23 14.52 -2.10
C SER A 32 22.32 13.93 -1.22
N ARG A 33 22.49 12.60 -1.28
CA ARG A 33 23.61 11.89 -0.66
C ARG A 33 24.33 11.07 -1.71
N LYS A 34 25.51 11.49 -2.18
CA LYS A 34 26.54 10.54 -2.63
C LYS A 34 27.95 10.99 -2.25
N LYS A 35 28.59 10.06 -1.51
CA LYS A 35 30.01 9.80 -1.20
C LYS A 35 31.06 10.73 -1.82
N LYS A 36 32.08 11.09 -1.02
CA LYS A 36 33.49 10.89 -1.41
C LYS A 36 34.49 10.90 -0.25
N SER A 37 35.58 10.17 -0.50
CA SER A 37 36.81 9.99 0.27
C SER A 37 37.68 11.25 0.39
N SER A 38 38.28 11.44 1.58
CA SER A 38 39.52 12.15 2.00
C SER A 38 39.97 13.49 1.38
N PRO A 39 40.48 14.45 2.18
CA PRO A 39 41.25 15.60 1.68
C PRO A 39 42.78 15.41 1.77
N SER A 40 43.50 15.99 0.81
CA SER A 40 44.93 16.33 0.85
C SER A 40 45.12 17.85 1.01
N SER A 41 46.24 18.27 1.59
CA SER A 41 46.59 19.65 1.92
C SER A 41 47.22 20.46 0.77
N ALA A 42 46.82 21.74 0.71
CA ALA A 42 47.60 22.99 0.48
C ALA A 42 48.39 23.22 -0.83
N ALA A 43 48.09 24.34 -1.54
CA ALA A 43 48.78 25.65 -1.45
C ALA A 43 48.70 26.50 -2.75
N ALA A 44 48.37 27.81 -2.57
CA ALA A 44 48.81 29.02 -3.32
C ALA A 44 48.47 29.15 -4.83
N ALA A 45 48.24 30.32 -5.47
CA ALA A 45 48.22 31.75 -5.13
C ALA A 45 47.43 32.54 -6.21
N ASP A 46 47.23 33.83 -5.92
CA ASP A 46 47.01 35.00 -6.80
C ASP A 46 45.62 35.42 -7.32
N ALA A 47 45.34 36.69 -6.99
CA ALA A 47 44.30 37.61 -7.47
C ALA A 47 44.78 38.31 -8.79
N PRO A 48 44.08 39.29 -9.42
CA PRO A 48 42.89 40.05 -8.99
C PRO A 48 41.78 40.34 -10.05
N HIS A 49 40.66 40.86 -9.52
CA HIS A 49 39.55 41.64 -10.13
C HIS A 49 40.01 42.80 -11.06
N PRO A 50 39.18 43.36 -12.01
CA PRO A 50 37.86 44.03 -11.77
C PRO A 50 36.76 43.79 -12.84
N ALA A 51 35.48 43.68 -12.48
CA ALA A 51 34.44 44.73 -12.35
C ALA A 51 34.06 45.44 -13.67
N PHE A 52 32.84 45.20 -14.19
CA PHE A 52 31.81 46.20 -14.55
C PHE A 52 30.56 45.50 -15.13
N ALA A 53 29.43 45.62 -14.44
CA ALA A 53 28.06 45.49 -14.96
C ALA A 53 27.67 46.84 -15.65
N PRO A 54 26.51 47.05 -16.33
CA PRO A 54 25.23 46.34 -16.15
C PRO A 54 24.27 46.26 -17.38
N THR A 55 23.06 45.76 -17.08
CA THR A 55 21.75 45.99 -17.71
C THR A 55 21.43 45.39 -19.09
N HIS A 56 20.50 44.43 -19.14
CA HIS A 56 19.08 44.75 -19.34
C HIS A 56 18.14 43.59 -18.96
N SER A 57 17.25 43.92 -18.03
CA SER A 57 15.90 43.44 -17.79
C SER A 57 15.14 42.82 -18.98
N ARG A 58 14.54 41.64 -18.79
CA ARG A 58 13.07 41.43 -18.66
C ARG A 58 12.75 39.92 -18.59
N SER A 59 11.93 39.59 -17.61
CA SER A 59 11.26 38.32 -17.29
C SER A 59 10.06 38.05 -18.24
N PRO A 60 9.20 37.04 -18.00
CA PRO A 60 9.40 35.61 -17.62
C PRO A 60 8.51 34.65 -18.47
N SER A 61 8.59 33.33 -18.20
CA SER A 61 7.52 32.28 -18.22
C SER A 61 8.10 30.94 -18.72
N PHE A 62 7.73 29.73 -18.27
CA PHE A 62 6.48 29.14 -17.78
C PHE A 62 6.77 28.05 -16.73
N HIS A 63 6.09 28.06 -15.57
CA HIS A 63 5.93 26.87 -14.71
C HIS A 63 4.42 26.69 -14.45
N SER A 64 3.98 25.42 -14.44
CA SER A 64 2.59 24.97 -14.66
C SER A 64 1.59 25.34 -13.54
N ARG A 65 0.33 25.60 -13.92
CA ARG A 65 -0.78 25.94 -12.99
C ARG A 65 -1.17 24.79 -12.04
N ALA A 66 -0.85 23.54 -12.37
CA ALA A 66 -1.13 22.38 -11.50
C ALA A 66 -0.21 22.38 -10.27
N GLN A 67 1.08 22.68 -10.45
CA GLN A 67 2.03 22.82 -9.34
C GLN A 67 1.70 24.01 -8.45
N ILE A 68 1.18 25.12 -9.00
CA ILE A 68 0.75 26.27 -8.19
C ILE A 68 -0.46 25.93 -7.32
N ALA A 69 -1.39 25.11 -7.82
CA ALA A 69 -2.55 24.66 -7.04
C ALA A 69 -2.16 23.69 -5.91
N GLU A 70 -1.19 22.81 -6.15
CA GLU A 70 -0.62 21.95 -5.10
C GLU A 70 0.18 22.76 -4.07
N LEU A 71 0.98 23.73 -4.52
CA LEU A 71 1.72 24.64 -3.64
C LEU A 71 0.80 25.55 -2.83
N ASP A 72 -0.38 25.92 -3.35
CA ASP A 72 -1.43 26.64 -2.59
C ASP A 72 -2.02 25.79 -1.47
N GLN A 73 -2.26 24.50 -1.73
CA GLN A 73 -2.72 23.57 -0.69
C GLN A 73 -1.66 23.33 0.39
N VAL A 74 -0.39 23.28 0.00
CA VAL A 74 0.73 23.18 0.95
C VAL A 74 0.84 24.49 1.73
N PHE A 75 0.83 25.65 1.09
CA PHE A 75 0.91 26.95 1.75
C PHE A 75 -0.18 27.13 2.82
N LYS A 76 -1.43 26.75 2.51
CA LYS A 76 -2.56 26.76 3.47
C LYS A 76 -2.40 25.81 4.66
N LYS A 77 -1.55 24.78 4.55
CA LYS A 77 -1.20 23.92 5.69
C LYS A 77 -0.14 24.56 6.59
N PHE A 78 0.66 25.48 6.06
CA PHE A 78 1.69 26.21 6.81
C PHE A 78 1.13 27.48 7.45
N ASP A 79 0.22 28.17 6.78
CA ASP A 79 -0.53 29.32 7.31
C ASP A 79 -1.70 28.86 8.19
N VAL A 80 -1.39 28.49 9.45
CA VAL A 80 -2.36 27.92 10.40
C VAL A 80 -3.40 28.97 10.81
N ASN A 81 -3.02 30.24 10.88
CA ASN A 81 -3.90 31.32 11.31
C ASN A 81 -4.73 31.91 10.16
N GLY A 82 -4.35 31.65 8.89
CA GLY A 82 -5.07 32.04 7.68
C GLY A 82 -4.84 33.49 7.26
N ASP A 83 -3.76 34.15 7.70
CA ASP A 83 -3.45 35.55 7.41
C ASP A 83 -2.78 35.75 6.03
N GLY A 84 -2.54 34.67 5.29
CA GLY A 84 -1.94 34.66 3.97
C GLY A 84 -0.41 34.77 4.00
N LYS A 85 0.23 34.58 5.16
CA LYS A 85 1.68 34.60 5.36
C LYS A 85 2.10 33.48 6.32
N ILE A 86 3.36 33.06 6.25
CA ILE A 86 3.91 32.06 7.19
C ILE A 86 4.85 32.78 8.16
N SER A 87 4.50 32.75 9.45
CA SER A 87 5.33 33.29 10.53
C SER A 87 6.42 32.30 10.99
N SER A 88 7.45 32.81 11.68
CA SER A 88 8.47 31.98 12.32
C SER A 88 7.88 30.99 13.33
N SER A 89 6.83 31.38 14.04
CA SER A 89 6.09 30.50 14.95
C SER A 89 5.36 29.36 14.24
N GLU A 90 4.75 29.62 13.08
CA GLU A 90 4.03 28.60 12.30
C GLU A 90 5.00 27.63 11.62
N LEU A 91 6.10 28.15 11.08
CA LEU A 91 7.19 27.35 10.55
C LEU A 91 7.80 26.45 11.65
N GLY A 92 8.04 27.01 12.84
CA GLY A 92 8.56 26.28 14.01
C GLY A 92 7.62 25.22 14.55
N ALA A 93 6.31 25.49 14.57
CA ALA A 93 5.29 24.52 14.97
C ALA A 93 5.26 23.31 14.03
N ILE A 94 5.41 23.54 12.73
CA ILE A 94 5.46 22.46 11.73
C ILE A 94 6.76 21.68 11.85
N MET A 95 7.92 22.34 11.96
CA MET A 95 9.21 21.68 12.17
C MET A 95 9.22 20.80 13.44
N SER A 96 8.58 21.28 14.51
CA SER A 96 8.37 20.50 15.74
C SER A 96 7.45 19.30 15.54
N SER A 97 6.40 19.44 14.72
CA SER A 97 5.47 18.32 14.41
C SER A 97 6.08 17.27 13.45
N LEU A 98 7.07 17.67 12.64
CA LEU A 98 7.88 16.79 11.78
C LEU A 98 9.06 16.14 12.54
N GLY A 99 9.18 16.39 13.85
CA GLY A 99 10.17 15.75 14.72
C GLY A 99 11.57 16.38 14.70
N GLN A 100 11.72 17.57 14.13
CA GLN A 100 12.96 18.35 14.11
C GLN A 100 12.72 19.78 14.62
N PRO A 101 12.67 20.00 15.94
CA PRO A 101 12.52 21.36 16.48
C PRO A 101 13.76 22.19 16.14
N ALA A 102 13.56 23.31 15.44
CA ALA A 102 14.61 24.29 15.13
C ALA A 102 14.60 25.44 16.14
N SER A 103 15.75 26.10 16.36
CA SER A 103 15.82 27.27 17.23
C SER A 103 15.25 28.53 16.56
N ASP A 104 14.86 29.52 17.35
CA ASP A 104 14.34 30.79 16.81
C ASP A 104 15.37 31.48 15.88
N GLU A 105 16.67 31.33 16.13
CA GLU A 105 17.72 31.84 15.25
C GLU A 105 17.81 31.09 13.92
N GLU A 106 17.55 29.77 13.92
CA GLU A 106 17.52 28.95 12.70
C GLU A 106 16.28 29.26 11.86
N LEU A 107 15.11 29.38 12.50
CA LEU A 107 13.85 29.75 11.85
C LEU A 107 13.91 31.14 11.21
N ASN A 108 14.47 32.13 11.93
CA ASN A 108 14.68 33.46 11.38
C ASN A 108 15.70 33.47 10.24
N GLY A 109 16.73 32.60 10.31
CA GLY A 109 17.66 32.39 9.20
C GLY A 109 16.96 31.85 7.95
N MET A 110 16.11 30.83 8.11
CA MET A 110 15.35 30.21 7.02
C MET A 110 14.36 31.17 6.37
N ILE A 111 13.71 32.03 7.16
CA ILE A 111 12.81 33.07 6.64
C ILE A 111 13.60 34.13 5.87
N SER A 112 14.72 34.60 6.42
CA SER A 112 15.53 35.66 5.80
C SER A 112 16.17 35.28 4.46
N GLU A 113 16.26 33.99 4.11
CA GLU A 113 16.77 33.51 2.82
C GLU A 113 15.76 33.68 1.67
N VAL A 114 14.49 33.91 2.00
CA VAL A 114 13.36 33.79 1.06
C VAL A 114 12.46 35.02 1.10
N ASP A 115 12.31 35.61 2.29
CA ASP A 115 11.64 36.88 2.57
C ASP A 115 12.31 38.01 1.76
N SER A 116 11.74 38.28 0.60
CA SER A 116 12.28 39.19 -0.39
C SER A 116 11.79 40.62 -0.17
N ASP A 117 10.67 40.79 0.55
CA ASP A 117 10.13 42.08 0.94
C ASP A 117 10.55 42.55 2.34
N GLY A 118 11.19 41.67 3.13
CA GLY A 118 11.85 41.94 4.40
C GLY A 118 10.86 42.16 5.54
N ASP A 119 9.64 41.64 5.41
CA ASP A 119 8.57 41.84 6.39
C ASP A 119 8.62 40.86 7.57
N GLY A 120 9.53 39.87 7.53
CA GLY A 120 9.73 38.86 8.55
C GLY A 120 8.81 37.64 8.41
N PHE A 121 8.07 37.53 7.31
CA PHE A 121 7.16 36.43 6.99
C PHE A 121 7.44 35.89 5.58
N ILE A 122 6.91 34.70 5.26
CA ILE A 122 6.98 34.15 3.89
C ILE A 122 5.60 34.24 3.27
N ASN A 123 5.44 35.05 2.23
CA ASN A 123 4.19 35.15 1.50
C ASN A 123 4.08 34.06 0.40
N PHE A 124 2.88 33.85 -0.14
CA PHE A 124 2.63 32.77 -1.11
C PHE A 124 3.54 32.84 -2.35
N LYS A 125 3.88 34.05 -2.80
CA LYS A 125 4.72 34.24 -3.97
C LYS A 125 6.16 33.82 -3.69
N GLU A 126 6.70 34.18 -2.53
CA GLU A 126 8.04 33.76 -2.06
C GLU A 126 8.12 32.25 -1.83
N PHE A 127 7.05 31.66 -1.29
CA PHE A 127 6.91 30.22 -1.12
C PHE A 127 6.96 29.46 -2.47
N VAL A 128 6.31 29.98 -3.52
CA VAL A 128 6.35 29.39 -4.86
C VAL A 128 7.73 29.55 -5.51
N GLU A 129 8.38 30.70 -5.34
CA GLU A 129 9.74 30.94 -5.87
C GLU A 129 10.79 30.00 -5.27
N LEU A 130 10.61 29.61 -4.00
CA LEU A 130 11.46 28.62 -3.32
C LEU A 130 11.33 27.22 -3.93
N ASN A 131 10.12 26.86 -4.40
CA ASN A 131 9.79 25.51 -4.88
C ASN A 131 9.95 25.34 -6.41
N THR A 132 10.23 26.41 -7.16
CA THR A 132 10.26 26.38 -8.65
C THR A 132 11.60 26.73 -9.28
N LYS A 133 12.64 27.08 -8.52
CA LYS A 133 13.99 27.33 -9.08
C LYS A 133 14.77 26.01 -9.22
N GLY A 134 14.66 25.33 -10.37
CA GLY A 134 15.51 24.15 -10.63
C GLY A 134 15.40 23.34 -11.94
N ILE A 135 14.76 23.77 -13.03
CA ILE A 135 14.73 23.00 -14.30
C ILE A 135 15.70 23.63 -15.33
N ASP A 136 16.55 22.80 -15.93
CA ASP A 136 17.53 23.16 -16.97
C ASP A 136 16.83 23.36 -18.34
N PRO A 137 16.98 24.51 -19.02
CA PRO A 137 16.33 24.79 -20.32
C PRO A 137 16.65 23.77 -21.42
N ASP A 138 17.80 23.10 -21.35
CA ASP A 138 18.23 22.12 -22.35
C ASP A 138 17.40 20.82 -22.26
N GLU A 139 16.96 20.43 -21.06
CA GLU A 139 16.16 19.22 -20.83
C GLU A 139 14.72 19.36 -21.35
N ALA A 140 14.13 20.56 -21.25
CA ALA A 140 12.82 20.85 -21.84
C ALA A 140 12.88 20.83 -23.38
N LEU A 141 14.01 21.26 -23.96
CA LEU A 141 14.21 21.28 -25.40
C LEU A 141 14.44 19.87 -25.97
N GLU A 142 15.14 18.99 -25.25
CA GLU A 142 15.28 17.58 -25.61
C GLU A 142 13.94 16.85 -25.60
N ASN A 143 13.12 17.02 -24.57
CA ASN A 143 11.79 16.42 -24.49
C ASN A 143 10.84 16.86 -25.63
N LEU A 144 10.95 18.10 -26.10
CA LEU A 144 10.18 18.61 -27.24
C LEU A 144 10.66 18.02 -28.58
N LYS A 145 11.96 17.77 -28.73
CA LYS A 145 12.52 17.10 -29.91
C LYS A 145 12.14 15.63 -29.98
N ASP A 146 12.16 14.95 -28.84
CA ASP A 146 11.74 13.55 -28.76
C ASP A 146 10.26 13.41 -29.11
N ALA A 147 9.41 14.31 -28.60
CA ALA A 147 7.99 14.35 -28.96
C ALA A 147 7.76 14.63 -30.45
N PHE A 148 8.55 15.50 -31.08
CA PHE A 148 8.46 15.77 -32.52
C PHE A 148 8.82 14.55 -33.37
N SER A 149 9.86 13.79 -32.97
CA SER A 149 10.32 12.59 -33.69
C SER A 149 9.31 11.44 -33.74
N VAL A 150 8.31 11.44 -32.86
CA VAL A 150 7.22 10.44 -32.85
C VAL A 150 6.25 10.67 -34.02
N TYR A 151 6.12 11.92 -34.48
CA TYR A 151 5.22 12.29 -35.57
C TYR A 151 5.92 12.37 -36.93
N ASP A 152 7.19 12.77 -36.94
CA ASP A 152 8.04 12.80 -38.14
C ASP A 152 8.56 11.38 -38.45
N ILE A 153 7.71 10.56 -39.06
CA ILE A 153 7.95 9.12 -39.28
C ILE A 153 9.09 8.93 -40.28
N ASP A 154 9.16 9.75 -41.32
CA ASP A 154 10.20 9.67 -42.34
C ASP A 154 11.49 10.44 -41.97
N GLY A 155 11.46 11.24 -40.90
CA GLY A 155 12.59 11.96 -40.34
C GLY A 155 13.01 13.16 -41.18
N ASN A 156 12.10 13.71 -42.00
CA ASN A 156 12.39 14.80 -42.92
C ASN A 156 12.42 16.18 -42.24
N GLY A 157 12.08 16.26 -40.94
CA GLY A 157 12.07 17.49 -40.15
C GLY A 157 10.73 18.24 -40.16
N SER A 158 9.69 17.68 -40.76
CA SER A 158 8.34 18.23 -40.88
C SER A 158 7.28 17.14 -40.75
N ILE A 159 6.17 17.43 -40.09
CA ILE A 159 5.06 16.47 -39.92
C ILE A 159 4.03 16.67 -41.02
N SER A 160 3.86 15.69 -41.89
CA SER A 160 2.85 15.70 -42.95
C SER A 160 1.45 15.29 -42.47
N VAL A 161 0.41 15.58 -43.26
CA VAL A 161 -0.98 15.15 -43.01
C VAL A 161 -1.07 13.64 -42.89
N GLU A 162 -0.36 12.91 -43.76
CA GLU A 162 -0.36 11.45 -43.81
C GLU A 162 0.32 10.84 -42.57
N GLU A 163 1.36 11.48 -42.04
CA GLU A 163 2.05 11.04 -40.83
C GLU A 163 1.23 11.31 -39.58
N LEU A 164 0.65 12.51 -39.46
CA LEU A 164 -0.29 12.83 -38.40
C LEU A 164 -1.48 11.85 -38.37
N TYR A 165 -2.04 11.54 -39.53
CA TYR A 165 -3.14 10.57 -39.67
C TYR A 165 -2.73 9.16 -39.23
N LYS A 166 -1.54 8.69 -39.63
CA LYS A 166 -1.02 7.36 -39.24
C LYS A 166 -0.83 7.26 -37.73
N VAL A 167 -0.24 8.28 -37.10
CA VAL A 167 0.01 8.30 -35.66
C VAL A 167 -1.31 8.31 -34.89
N LEU A 168 -2.27 9.19 -35.24
CA LEU A 168 -3.58 9.25 -34.56
C LEU A 168 -4.37 7.95 -34.67
N ARG A 169 -4.33 7.27 -35.83
CA ARG A 169 -4.99 5.98 -36.02
C ARG A 169 -4.33 4.85 -35.23
N SER A 170 -3.01 4.87 -35.10
CA SER A 170 -2.26 3.89 -34.30
C SER A 170 -2.57 3.99 -32.80
N LEU A 171 -3.07 5.14 -32.35
CA LEU A 171 -3.44 5.44 -30.96
C LEU A 171 -4.93 5.22 -30.66
N GLY A 172 -5.70 4.70 -31.63
CA GLY A 172 -7.10 4.31 -31.44
C GLY A 172 -8.12 5.43 -31.67
N ASP A 173 -7.73 6.56 -32.27
CA ASP A 173 -8.63 7.65 -32.67
C ASP A 173 -9.14 7.45 -34.11
N GLU A 174 -10.41 7.75 -34.37
CA GLU A 174 -11.07 7.61 -35.69
C GLU A 174 -11.10 8.95 -36.45
N CYS A 175 -9.99 9.68 -36.46
CA CYS A 175 -9.86 10.95 -37.17
C CYS A 175 -9.79 10.74 -38.69
N SER A 176 -10.46 11.56 -39.50
CA SER A 176 -10.42 11.52 -40.97
C SER A 176 -9.26 12.36 -41.55
N MET A 177 -8.86 12.08 -42.81
CA MET A 177 -7.80 12.85 -43.49
C MET A 177 -8.15 14.35 -43.63
N ASP A 178 -9.43 14.69 -43.78
CA ASP A 178 -9.89 16.07 -43.89
C ASP A 178 -9.85 16.81 -42.54
N GLU A 179 -10.02 16.08 -41.44
CA GLU A 179 -9.82 16.64 -40.09
C GLU A 179 -8.34 16.84 -39.79
N CYS A 180 -7.46 15.91 -40.20
CA CYS A 180 -6.01 16.08 -40.07
C CYS A 180 -5.50 17.30 -40.86
N ARG A 181 -6.03 17.53 -42.08
CA ARG A 181 -5.75 18.74 -42.86
C ARG A 181 -6.16 20.02 -42.13
N LYS A 182 -7.33 20.02 -41.48
CA LYS A 182 -7.80 21.16 -40.69
C LYS A 182 -6.95 21.39 -39.44
N MET A 183 -6.43 20.33 -38.82
CA MET A 183 -5.54 20.42 -37.66
C MET A 183 -4.20 21.06 -38.03
N ILE A 184 -3.60 20.63 -39.15
CA ILE A 184 -2.35 21.23 -39.66
C ILE A 184 -2.58 22.69 -40.04
N GLY A 185 -3.65 22.99 -40.79
CA GLY A 185 -3.95 24.37 -41.21
C GLY A 185 -4.24 25.35 -40.06
N GLY A 186 -4.38 24.88 -38.81
CA GLY A 186 -4.50 25.75 -37.65
C GLY A 186 -3.15 26.21 -37.06
N VAL A 187 -2.05 25.56 -37.44
CA VAL A 187 -0.71 25.68 -36.84
C VAL A 187 0.34 26.06 -37.88
N ASP A 188 0.20 25.51 -39.08
CA ASP A 188 0.97 25.81 -40.29
C ASP A 188 0.93 27.33 -40.58
N SER A 189 2.04 27.98 -40.26
CA SER A 189 2.18 29.44 -40.30
C SER A 189 2.83 29.91 -41.60
N ASP A 190 3.60 29.05 -42.26
CA ASP A 190 4.22 29.33 -43.56
C ASP A 190 3.39 28.84 -44.77
N GLY A 191 2.35 28.05 -44.52
CA GLY A 191 1.34 27.60 -45.48
C GLY A 191 1.81 26.46 -46.37
N ASP A 192 2.83 25.71 -45.95
CA ASP A 192 3.42 24.61 -46.73
C ASP A 192 2.62 23.29 -46.62
N GLY A 193 1.60 23.25 -45.76
CA GLY A 193 0.75 22.09 -45.53
C GLY A 193 1.38 21.03 -44.63
N MET A 194 2.47 21.34 -43.94
CA MET A 194 3.19 20.51 -42.98
C MET A 194 3.36 21.27 -41.65
N ILE A 195 3.91 20.61 -40.62
CA ILE A 195 4.27 21.27 -39.36
C ILE A 195 5.76 21.09 -39.12
N ASN A 196 6.52 22.17 -39.21
CA ASN A 196 7.95 22.15 -38.89
C ASN A 196 8.19 22.23 -37.36
N PHE A 197 9.43 22.00 -36.91
CA PHE A 197 9.75 21.96 -35.48
C PHE A 197 9.41 23.25 -34.71
N GLU A 198 9.56 24.43 -35.33
CA GLU A 198 9.29 25.70 -34.65
C GLU A 198 7.77 25.93 -34.53
N GLU A 199 6.99 25.53 -35.53
CA GLU A 199 5.52 25.54 -35.49
C GLU A 199 4.97 24.55 -34.47
N PHE A 200 5.53 23.35 -34.41
CA PHE A 200 5.20 22.34 -33.40
C PHE A 200 5.49 22.86 -31.97
N LYS A 201 6.62 23.54 -31.78
CA LYS A 201 6.99 24.16 -30.51
C LYS A 201 6.03 25.28 -30.12
N VAL A 202 5.65 26.14 -31.06
CA VAL A 202 4.65 27.20 -30.83
C VAL A 202 3.30 26.58 -30.47
N MET A 203 2.85 25.55 -31.17
CA MET A 203 1.62 24.82 -30.86
C MET A 203 1.64 24.25 -29.43
N MET A 204 2.71 23.57 -29.04
CA MET A 204 2.89 22.99 -27.71
C MET A 204 2.95 24.04 -26.58
N MET A 205 3.43 25.26 -26.88
CA MET A 205 3.50 26.37 -25.92
C MET A 205 2.23 27.24 -25.86
N THR A 206 1.35 27.15 -26.87
CA THR A 206 0.19 28.07 -27.01
C THR A 206 -1.14 27.40 -26.65
N GLY A 207 -1.26 26.06 -26.73
CA GLY A 207 -2.48 25.30 -26.42
C GLY A 207 -3.00 25.37 -24.97
N SER A 208 -2.28 26.01 -24.03
CA SER A 208 -2.71 26.15 -22.61
C SER A 208 -3.36 27.51 -22.28
N ARG A 209 -3.70 28.34 -23.27
CA ARG A 209 -4.28 29.67 -23.07
C ARG A 209 -5.52 29.83 -23.96
N TYR A 210 -6.71 29.43 -23.47
CA TYR A 210 -8.05 30.04 -23.70
C TYR A 210 -9.17 28.98 -23.48
N THR A 211 -9.86 29.07 -22.35
CA THR A 211 -11.27 28.68 -22.20
C THR A 211 -11.90 29.65 -21.19
N ASP A 212 -12.62 30.66 -21.69
CA ASP A 212 -13.43 31.57 -20.88
C ASP A 212 -14.87 31.02 -20.85
N PRO A 213 -15.53 30.82 -19.68
CA PRO A 213 -16.84 30.17 -19.63
C PRO A 213 -18.05 31.06 -20.00
N HIS A 214 -17.86 32.22 -20.65
CA HIS A 214 -18.98 33.09 -21.01
C HIS A 214 -18.93 33.59 -22.45
N LEU A 215 -19.43 32.77 -23.40
CA LEU A 215 -20.03 33.23 -24.66
C LEU A 215 -20.77 32.06 -25.35
N GLU A 216 -22.11 32.13 -25.37
CA GLU A 216 -22.94 31.27 -26.20
C GLU A 216 -22.80 31.66 -27.68
N GLY A 217 -22.41 30.69 -28.52
CA GLY A 217 -22.60 30.70 -29.97
C GLY A 217 -21.39 31.14 -30.82
N GLY A 218 -20.77 30.17 -31.51
CA GLY A 218 -19.98 30.40 -32.73
C GLY A 218 -18.57 29.80 -32.76
N LEU A 219 -18.39 28.78 -33.61
CA LEU A 219 -17.14 28.15 -34.08
C LEU A 219 -16.06 27.82 -33.02
N GLU A 220 -15.98 26.54 -32.65
CA GLU A 220 -14.84 25.96 -31.95
C GLU A 220 -13.54 26.15 -32.77
N CYS A 221 -12.50 26.68 -32.12
CA CYS A 221 -11.20 26.94 -32.73
C CYS A 221 -10.44 25.61 -32.93
N GLY A 222 -10.25 25.18 -34.18
CA GLY A 222 -9.61 23.89 -34.52
C GLY A 222 -8.18 23.69 -33.98
N THR A 223 -7.48 24.77 -33.64
CA THR A 223 -6.09 24.75 -33.17
C THR A 223 -5.92 24.19 -31.75
N THR A 224 -6.90 24.40 -30.86
CA THR A 224 -6.82 23.92 -29.46
C THR A 224 -7.09 22.43 -29.34
N MET A 225 -7.97 21.88 -30.21
CA MET A 225 -8.19 20.44 -30.33
C MET A 225 -6.98 19.71 -30.91
N ALA A 226 -6.32 20.28 -31.93
CA ALA A 226 -5.11 19.71 -32.52
C ALA A 226 -3.98 19.58 -31.50
N ALA A 227 -3.69 20.66 -30.76
CA ALA A 227 -2.67 20.68 -29.72
C ALA A 227 -2.98 19.69 -28.57
N SER A 228 -4.25 19.58 -28.15
CA SER A 228 -4.67 18.64 -27.09
C SER A 228 -4.56 17.18 -27.53
N LYS A 229 -4.97 16.86 -28.76
CA LYS A 229 -4.86 15.49 -29.32
C LYS A 229 -3.41 15.09 -29.53
N MET A 230 -2.55 15.99 -30.02
CA MET A 230 -1.12 15.73 -30.17
C MET A 230 -0.38 15.64 -28.82
N LEU A 231 -0.74 16.46 -27.82
CA LEU A 231 -0.18 16.31 -26.45
C LEU A 231 -0.53 14.94 -25.88
N LEU A 232 -1.82 14.56 -25.92
CA LEU A 232 -2.29 13.24 -25.47
C LEU A 232 -1.51 12.13 -26.16
N ALA A 233 -1.28 12.24 -27.47
CA ALA A 233 -0.55 11.26 -28.27
C ALA A 233 0.97 11.20 -27.98
N SER A 234 1.61 12.32 -27.60
CA SER A 234 3.02 12.33 -27.15
C SER A 234 3.22 11.66 -25.78
N PHE A 235 2.19 11.63 -24.94
CA PHE A 235 2.19 10.93 -23.65
C PHE A 235 1.75 9.46 -23.74
N THR A 236 1.32 8.96 -24.91
CA THR A 236 0.69 7.63 -25.06
C THR A 236 1.60 6.50 -25.54
N ALA A 237 2.91 6.68 -25.62
CA ALA A 237 3.80 5.53 -25.86
C ALA A 237 3.65 4.48 -24.74
N PHE A 238 3.31 4.93 -23.52
CA PHE A 238 3.13 4.08 -22.33
C PHE A 238 2.00 4.60 -21.43
N ARG A 239 1.29 3.69 -20.75
CA ARG A 239 0.20 4.05 -19.83
C ARG A 239 0.74 4.44 -18.45
N PRO A 240 0.33 5.59 -17.87
CA PRO A 240 0.86 6.07 -16.60
C PRO A 240 0.64 5.08 -15.44
N LEU A 241 1.69 4.90 -14.64
CA LEU A 241 1.66 4.08 -13.42
C LEU A 241 1.06 4.80 -12.20
N THR A 242 1.02 6.13 -12.21
CA THR A 242 0.45 6.94 -11.12
C THR A 242 -1.08 6.78 -11.05
N CYS A 243 -1.62 6.77 -9.83
CA CYS A 243 -3.07 6.79 -9.58
C CYS A 243 -3.45 8.15 -8.98
N ALA A 244 -4.52 8.77 -9.48
CA ALA A 244 -5.04 10.00 -8.88
C ALA A 244 -5.99 9.62 -7.74
N ALA A 245 -5.76 10.15 -6.53
CA ALA A 245 -6.68 9.94 -5.42
C ALA A 245 -7.97 10.75 -5.67
N SER A 246 -9.03 10.09 -6.16
CA SER A 246 -10.38 10.64 -6.14
C SER A 246 -11.35 9.70 -5.44
N ALA A 247 -12.24 10.27 -4.65
CA ALA A 247 -13.13 9.55 -3.74
C ALA A 247 -14.47 9.20 -4.40
N SER A 248 -14.84 7.93 -4.30
CA SER A 248 -16.19 7.35 -4.07
C SER A 248 -16.35 6.03 -4.83
N TYR A 249 -16.31 4.91 -4.09
CA TYR A 249 -16.17 3.53 -4.58
C TYR A 249 -14.92 3.33 -5.46
N PRO A 250 -14.36 2.10 -5.58
CA PRO A 250 -13.23 1.92 -6.49
C PRO A 250 -13.71 2.16 -7.93
N ALA A 251 -13.45 3.37 -8.44
CA ALA A 251 -13.44 3.62 -9.86
C ALA A 251 -12.48 2.58 -10.45
N ARG A 252 -12.94 1.86 -11.48
CA ARG A 252 -12.04 0.96 -12.21
C ARG A 252 -10.93 1.81 -12.83
N LEU A 253 -9.75 1.23 -13.00
CA LEU A 253 -8.58 1.91 -13.56
C LEU A 253 -8.88 2.59 -14.90
N ALA A 254 -9.77 2.01 -15.71
CA ALA A 254 -10.43 2.72 -16.81
C ALA A 254 -11.92 2.93 -16.51
N PRO A 255 -12.49 4.11 -16.80
CA PRO A 255 -13.92 4.38 -16.58
C PRO A 255 -14.83 3.47 -17.41
N HIS A 256 -14.38 3.09 -18.61
CA HIS A 256 -15.08 2.16 -19.51
C HIS A 256 -14.12 1.07 -19.98
N PRO A 257 -13.79 0.09 -19.13
CA PRO A 257 -12.88 -0.98 -19.53
C PRO A 257 -13.57 -1.89 -20.55
N PRO A 258 -12.80 -2.58 -21.39
CA PRO A 258 -13.33 -3.63 -22.24
C PRO A 258 -14.14 -4.66 -21.44
N ASP A 259 -15.18 -5.20 -22.05
CA ASP A 259 -16.05 -6.18 -21.42
C ASP A 259 -15.26 -7.47 -21.10
N LEU A 260 -15.05 -7.71 -19.80
CA LEU A 260 -14.22 -8.79 -19.31
C LEU A 260 -14.83 -10.17 -19.59
N ILE A 261 -16.16 -10.29 -19.55
CA ILE A 261 -16.86 -11.55 -19.86
C ILE A 261 -16.68 -11.87 -21.34
N LYS A 262 -16.88 -10.88 -22.23
CA LYS A 262 -16.65 -11.06 -23.68
C LYS A 262 -15.19 -11.38 -23.98
N TRP A 263 -14.25 -10.75 -23.26
CA TRP A 263 -12.83 -11.06 -23.38
C TRP A 263 -12.54 -12.52 -23.04
N VAL A 264 -12.96 -13.00 -21.87
CA VAL A 264 -12.77 -14.41 -21.46
C VAL A 264 -13.37 -15.37 -22.48
N ARG A 265 -14.60 -15.13 -22.95
CA ARG A 265 -15.26 -15.95 -23.99
C ARG A 265 -14.47 -15.96 -25.30
N ARG A 266 -13.98 -14.80 -25.74
CA ARG A 266 -13.20 -14.68 -26.99
C ARG A 266 -11.87 -15.41 -26.91
N GLU A 267 -11.22 -15.41 -25.76
CA GLU A 267 -9.96 -16.12 -25.54
C GLU A 267 -10.15 -17.65 -25.35
N GLY A 268 -11.37 -18.17 -25.57
CA GLY A 268 -11.68 -19.60 -25.51
C GLY A 268 -12.12 -20.10 -24.14
N GLY A 269 -12.38 -19.19 -23.19
CA GLY A 269 -12.97 -19.51 -21.90
C GLY A 269 -14.48 -19.67 -21.97
N PHE A 270 -15.06 -20.20 -20.90
CA PHE A 270 -16.50 -20.33 -20.72
C PHE A 270 -16.97 -19.41 -19.59
N VAL A 271 -18.13 -18.77 -19.77
CA VAL A 271 -18.83 -18.01 -18.73
C VAL A 271 -20.32 -18.28 -18.89
N HIS A 272 -20.95 -18.82 -17.84
CA HIS A 272 -22.37 -19.14 -17.83
C HIS A 272 -23.22 -17.90 -18.20
N GLU A 273 -24.28 -18.07 -19.00
CA GLU A 273 -25.08 -16.94 -19.50
C GLU A 273 -25.79 -16.17 -18.37
N GLY A 274 -26.19 -16.88 -17.33
CA GLY A 274 -26.68 -16.30 -16.09
C GLY A 274 -25.68 -15.49 -15.26
N VAL A 275 -24.40 -15.36 -15.63
CA VAL A 275 -23.40 -14.62 -14.84
C VAL A 275 -23.17 -13.23 -15.41
N LYS A 276 -23.35 -12.20 -14.57
CA LYS A 276 -23.10 -10.79 -14.92
C LYS A 276 -22.24 -10.10 -13.87
N ILE A 277 -21.54 -9.04 -14.29
CA ILE A 277 -20.85 -8.13 -13.37
C ILE A 277 -21.85 -7.06 -12.92
N ALA A 278 -22.02 -6.88 -11.61
CA ALA A 278 -22.95 -5.90 -11.05
C ALA A 278 -22.38 -5.27 -9.77
N GLN A 279 -22.96 -4.14 -9.35
CA GLN A 279 -22.64 -3.50 -8.08
C GLN A 279 -23.46 -4.18 -6.96
N ASP A 280 -22.77 -4.71 -5.96
CA ASP A 280 -23.32 -5.17 -4.69
C ASP A 280 -23.23 -4.04 -3.67
N SER A 281 -24.28 -3.87 -2.86
CA SER A 281 -24.36 -2.78 -1.87
C SER A 281 -23.41 -2.94 -0.68
N SER A 282 -22.93 -4.15 -0.42
CA SER A 282 -22.09 -4.50 0.74
C SER A 282 -20.61 -4.64 0.38
N PHE A 283 -20.29 -5.13 -0.82
CA PHE A 283 -18.93 -5.46 -1.22
C PHE A 283 -18.44 -4.71 -2.47
N GLY A 284 -19.24 -3.81 -3.02
CA GLY A 284 -18.90 -3.09 -4.24
C GLY A 284 -19.10 -3.97 -5.48
N LEU A 285 -18.23 -3.85 -6.47
CA LEU A 285 -18.40 -4.57 -7.74
C LEU A 285 -18.14 -6.08 -7.58
N GLY A 286 -19.05 -6.93 -8.07
CA GLY A 286 -18.90 -8.38 -8.02
C GLY A 286 -19.63 -9.13 -9.13
N LEU A 287 -19.65 -10.45 -9.03
CA LEU A 287 -20.44 -11.32 -9.93
C LEU A 287 -21.79 -11.65 -9.31
N VAL A 288 -22.85 -11.59 -10.11
CA VAL A 288 -24.23 -11.82 -9.69
C VAL A 288 -24.93 -12.72 -10.70
N ALA A 289 -25.79 -13.60 -10.22
CA ALA A 289 -26.63 -14.42 -11.07
C ALA A 289 -27.81 -13.61 -11.64
N SER A 290 -28.06 -13.66 -12.95
CA SER A 290 -29.22 -13.04 -13.59
C SER A 290 -30.41 -13.98 -13.75
N GLU A 291 -30.24 -15.25 -13.38
CA GLU A 291 -31.24 -16.30 -13.37
C GLU A 291 -30.86 -17.32 -12.30
N GLU A 292 -31.74 -18.26 -12.01
CA GLU A 292 -31.42 -19.38 -11.12
C GLU A 292 -30.37 -20.30 -11.77
N ILE A 293 -29.29 -20.58 -11.05
CA ILE A 293 -28.20 -21.45 -11.52
C ILE A 293 -28.18 -22.72 -10.65
N PRO A 294 -28.43 -23.90 -11.24
CA PRO A 294 -28.42 -25.16 -10.51
C PRO A 294 -27.05 -25.50 -9.92
N LYS A 295 -27.06 -26.20 -8.78
CA LYS A 295 -25.86 -26.81 -8.19
C LYS A 295 -25.13 -27.69 -9.21
N GLY A 296 -23.80 -27.57 -9.25
CA GLY A 296 -22.92 -28.35 -10.13
C GLY A 296 -22.72 -27.73 -11.51
N SER A 297 -23.41 -26.64 -11.83
CA SER A 297 -23.19 -25.90 -13.08
C SER A 297 -21.77 -25.33 -13.12
N GLU A 298 -21.10 -25.48 -14.26
CA GLU A 298 -19.88 -24.70 -14.54
C GLU A 298 -20.29 -23.24 -14.67
N LEU A 299 -19.60 -22.35 -13.95
CA LEU A 299 -19.87 -20.92 -13.92
C LEU A 299 -18.87 -20.17 -14.79
N ILE A 300 -17.58 -20.47 -14.61
CA ILE A 300 -16.46 -19.84 -15.33
C ILE A 300 -15.42 -20.92 -15.61
N VAL A 301 -14.84 -20.94 -16.82
CA VAL A 301 -13.67 -21.75 -17.16
C VAL A 301 -12.63 -20.85 -17.80
N LEU A 302 -11.45 -20.76 -17.21
CA LEU A 302 -10.33 -20.00 -17.73
C LEU A 302 -9.37 -20.93 -18.51
N PRO A 303 -9.03 -20.60 -19.77
CA PRO A 303 -7.94 -21.22 -20.51
C PRO A 303 -6.59 -20.97 -19.85
N GLU A 304 -5.61 -21.84 -20.12
CA GLU A 304 -4.28 -21.82 -19.49
C GLU A 304 -3.52 -20.48 -19.66
N HIS A 305 -3.71 -19.79 -20.78
CA HIS A 305 -3.00 -18.53 -21.09
C HIS A 305 -3.65 -17.27 -20.49
N VAL A 306 -4.85 -17.38 -19.93
CA VAL A 306 -5.60 -16.23 -19.38
C VAL A 306 -5.13 -15.82 -17.99
N PRO A 307 -4.94 -16.73 -17.01
CA PRO A 307 -4.38 -16.39 -15.70
C PRO A 307 -3.05 -15.64 -15.78
N LEU A 308 -2.95 -14.54 -15.02
CA LEU A 308 -1.71 -13.77 -14.92
C LEU A 308 -0.83 -14.37 -13.82
N ARG A 309 0.36 -14.84 -14.20
CA ARG A 309 1.34 -15.48 -13.31
C ARG A 309 2.73 -14.88 -13.48
N PHE A 310 3.57 -15.04 -12.46
CA PHE A 310 4.99 -14.69 -12.52
C PHE A 310 5.80 -15.95 -12.81
N GLY A 311 6.25 -16.12 -14.05
CA GLY A 311 7.05 -17.28 -14.46
C GLY A 311 8.53 -17.08 -14.16
N LEU A 312 9.06 -17.69 -13.09
CA LEU A 312 10.51 -17.77 -12.85
C LEU A 312 11.20 -18.86 -13.71
N THR A 313 10.44 -19.61 -14.52
CA THR A 313 10.87 -20.87 -15.17
C THR A 313 10.37 -21.00 -16.61
N GLU A 314 10.54 -19.96 -17.44
CA GLU A 314 10.45 -20.09 -18.91
C GLU A 314 11.85 -20.07 -19.57
N SER A 315 12.87 -20.56 -18.86
CA SER A 315 14.26 -20.70 -19.33
C SER A 315 14.73 -22.15 -19.41
N GLU A 316 13.86 -23.09 -19.84
CA GLU A 316 14.30 -24.44 -20.24
C GLU A 316 14.60 -24.56 -21.76
N GLY A 317 14.78 -23.45 -22.48
CA GLY A 317 15.09 -23.56 -23.93
C GLY A 317 15.64 -22.32 -24.64
N GLY A 318 16.02 -21.25 -23.96
CA GLY A 318 16.55 -20.05 -24.60
C GLY A 318 17.55 -19.33 -23.70
N ASP A 319 18.64 -18.86 -24.30
CA ASP A 319 19.80 -18.16 -23.73
C ASP A 319 19.48 -17.36 -22.43
N GLY A 320 19.93 -17.88 -21.30
CA GLY A 320 19.56 -17.43 -19.96
C GLY A 320 20.22 -16.11 -19.56
N VAL A 321 19.69 -15.00 -20.04
CA VAL A 321 19.89 -13.69 -19.40
C VAL A 321 18.71 -13.46 -18.45
N ASP A 322 18.97 -13.55 -17.14
CA ASP A 322 17.98 -13.20 -16.12
C ASP A 322 17.40 -11.80 -16.40
N SER A 323 16.08 -11.69 -16.52
CA SER A 323 15.46 -10.40 -16.74
C SER A 323 15.65 -9.50 -15.51
N VAL A 324 15.69 -8.18 -15.71
CA VAL A 324 15.74 -7.21 -14.61
C VAL A 324 14.61 -7.46 -13.60
N LEU A 325 13.44 -7.88 -14.09
CA LEU A 325 12.28 -8.19 -13.28
C LEU A 325 12.50 -9.40 -12.36
N ASP A 326 13.18 -10.45 -12.85
CA ASP A 326 13.51 -11.64 -12.06
C ASP A 326 14.47 -11.30 -10.92
N ASN A 327 15.45 -10.45 -11.20
CA ASN A 327 16.40 -9.97 -10.20
C ASN A 327 15.73 -9.14 -9.11
N LEU A 328 14.78 -8.27 -9.48
CA LEU A 328 13.97 -7.52 -8.52
C LEU A 328 13.06 -8.44 -7.71
N ALA A 329 12.42 -9.41 -8.35
CA ALA A 329 11.52 -10.36 -7.68
C ALA A 329 12.25 -11.25 -6.65
N ARG A 330 13.54 -11.55 -6.85
CA ARG A 330 14.37 -12.29 -5.88
C ARG A 330 14.69 -11.49 -4.62
N GLN A 331 14.67 -10.15 -4.70
CA GLN A 331 14.91 -9.26 -3.55
C GLN A 331 13.67 -9.11 -2.67
N VAL A 332 12.48 -9.41 -3.21
CA VAL A 332 11.21 -9.35 -2.46
C VAL A 332 11.19 -10.44 -1.37
N PRO A 333 10.99 -10.06 -0.09
CA PRO A 333 10.83 -11.00 1.02
C PRO A 333 9.70 -12.00 0.77
N GLU A 334 9.86 -13.24 1.25
CA GLU A 334 8.85 -14.30 1.05
C GLU A 334 7.47 -13.93 1.62
N GLU A 335 7.44 -13.22 2.76
CA GLU A 335 6.20 -12.73 3.38
C GLU A 335 5.47 -11.66 2.54
N LEU A 336 6.18 -10.95 1.66
CA LEU A 336 5.65 -9.94 0.75
C LEU A 336 5.54 -10.48 -0.68
N TRP A 337 5.29 -11.78 -0.83
CA TRP A 337 5.22 -12.49 -2.12
C TRP A 337 4.34 -11.80 -3.16
N ALA A 338 3.28 -11.10 -2.75
CA ALA A 338 2.37 -10.38 -3.63
C ALA A 338 3.11 -9.37 -4.52
N MET A 339 4.19 -8.75 -4.00
CA MET A 339 4.99 -7.80 -4.78
C MET A 339 5.73 -8.49 -5.93
N LYS A 340 6.06 -9.79 -5.84
CA LYS A 340 6.70 -10.52 -6.97
C LYS A 340 5.78 -10.53 -8.18
N LEU A 341 4.53 -10.99 -8.02
CA LEU A 341 3.53 -10.93 -9.07
C LEU A 341 3.11 -9.48 -9.38
N GLY A 342 3.18 -8.57 -8.41
CA GLY A 342 2.90 -7.15 -8.58
C GLY A 342 3.85 -6.47 -9.56
N LEU A 343 5.13 -6.86 -9.58
CA LEU A 343 6.09 -6.38 -10.59
C LEU A 343 5.66 -6.77 -12.02
N LYS A 344 5.18 -8.00 -12.21
CA LYS A 344 4.63 -8.44 -13.52
C LYS A 344 3.34 -7.70 -13.87
N LEU A 345 2.47 -7.48 -12.89
CA LEU A 345 1.26 -6.68 -13.09
C LEU A 345 1.61 -5.25 -13.55
N LEU A 346 2.61 -4.60 -12.94
CA LEU A 346 3.08 -3.27 -13.36
C LEU A 346 3.69 -3.28 -14.76
N GLN A 347 4.49 -4.29 -15.09
CA GLN A 347 5.04 -4.45 -16.44
C GLN A 347 3.91 -4.52 -17.48
N GLU A 348 2.88 -5.35 -17.23
CA GLU A 348 1.75 -5.47 -18.15
C GLU A 348 0.85 -4.23 -18.17
N ARG A 349 0.72 -3.52 -17.03
CA ARG A 349 0.01 -2.22 -16.98
C ARG A 349 0.72 -1.17 -17.83
N ALA A 350 2.05 -1.10 -17.77
CA ALA A 350 2.84 -0.13 -18.52
C ALA A 350 2.82 -0.41 -20.04
N LYS A 351 2.68 -1.68 -20.44
CA LYS A 351 2.75 -2.13 -21.82
C LYS A 351 1.50 -1.75 -22.63
N THR A 352 1.69 -0.90 -23.63
CA THR A 352 0.67 -0.62 -24.65
C THR A 352 0.36 -1.89 -25.45
N GLY A 353 -0.93 -2.21 -25.61
CA GLY A 353 -1.36 -3.45 -26.25
C GLY A 353 -1.14 -4.72 -25.42
N SER A 354 -0.97 -4.61 -24.10
CA SER A 354 -0.93 -5.80 -23.23
C SER A 354 -2.15 -6.70 -23.45
N PHE A 355 -1.88 -8.01 -23.57
CA PHE A 355 -2.91 -9.04 -23.65
C PHE A 355 -3.90 -8.97 -22.47
N TRP A 356 -3.38 -8.67 -21.28
CA TRP A 356 -4.18 -8.57 -20.06
C TRP A 356 -4.83 -7.21 -19.85
N TRP A 357 -4.70 -6.26 -20.79
CA TRP A 357 -5.29 -4.92 -20.62
C TRP A 357 -6.81 -4.94 -20.32
N PRO A 358 -7.65 -5.78 -20.96
CA PRO A 358 -9.06 -5.92 -20.59
C PRO A 358 -9.29 -6.25 -19.11
N TYR A 359 -8.40 -7.06 -18.54
CA TYR A 359 -8.41 -7.38 -17.11
C TYR A 359 -7.83 -6.26 -16.25
N ILE A 360 -6.63 -5.79 -16.55
CA ILE A 360 -5.92 -4.78 -15.75
C ILE A 360 -6.72 -3.47 -15.67
N SER A 361 -7.34 -3.05 -16.77
CA SER A 361 -8.20 -1.86 -16.82
C SER A 361 -9.49 -2.01 -16.00
N SER A 362 -9.91 -3.24 -15.69
CA SER A 362 -11.06 -3.52 -14.84
C SER A 362 -10.74 -3.55 -13.34
N LEU A 363 -9.46 -3.58 -12.97
CA LEU A 363 -9.02 -3.56 -11.57
C LEU A 363 -9.36 -2.22 -10.90
N PRO A 364 -9.49 -2.19 -9.56
CA PRO A 364 -9.63 -0.95 -8.80
C PRO A 364 -8.49 0.04 -9.05
N GLU A 365 -8.81 1.31 -9.23
CA GLU A 365 -7.82 2.39 -9.24
C GLU A 365 -7.19 2.59 -7.85
N THR A 366 -8.00 2.47 -6.80
CA THR A 366 -7.60 2.62 -5.40
C THR A 366 -8.07 1.44 -4.55
N PHE A 367 -7.39 1.20 -3.43
CA PHE A 367 -7.71 0.13 -2.48
C PHE A 367 -7.90 0.71 -1.07
N ASN A 368 -8.88 0.18 -0.34
CA ASN A 368 -9.20 0.61 1.01
C ASN A 368 -8.36 -0.15 2.06
N ILE A 369 -7.04 -0.23 1.86
CA ILE A 369 -6.13 -0.90 2.81
C ILE A 369 -5.28 0.11 3.60
N PRO A 370 -4.83 -0.23 4.82
CA PRO A 370 -4.17 0.72 5.72
C PRO A 370 -2.91 1.43 5.20
N ILE A 371 -2.18 0.87 4.22
CA ILE A 371 -1.00 1.55 3.66
C ILE A 371 -1.38 2.82 2.88
N PHE A 372 -2.65 2.96 2.49
CA PHE A 372 -3.20 4.15 1.83
C PHE A 372 -4.03 5.03 2.76
N PHE A 373 -4.12 4.68 4.05
CA PHE A 373 -4.90 5.48 4.99
C PHE A 373 -4.16 6.78 5.32
N PRO A 374 -4.90 7.89 5.53
CA PRO A 374 -4.35 9.08 6.16
C PRO A 374 -3.71 8.76 7.51
N GLY A 375 -2.74 9.57 7.93
CA GLY A 375 -1.99 9.34 9.17
C GLY A 375 -2.88 9.30 10.42
N GLU A 376 -3.95 10.11 10.47
CA GLU A 376 -4.97 10.06 11.53
C GLU A 376 -5.75 8.74 11.56
N ASP A 377 -6.06 8.16 10.39
CA ASP A 377 -6.82 6.92 10.29
C ASP A 377 -5.99 5.70 10.65
N ILE A 378 -4.69 5.73 10.32
CA ILE A 378 -3.74 4.74 10.84
C ILE A 378 -3.75 4.78 12.38
N LYS A 379 -3.69 5.97 12.99
CA LYS A 379 -3.77 6.10 14.47
C LYS A 379 -5.11 5.60 15.01
N ASN A 380 -6.21 5.73 14.26
CA ASN A 380 -7.53 5.24 14.65
C ASN A 380 -7.63 3.72 14.74
N LEU A 381 -6.73 2.94 14.14
CA LEU A 381 -6.72 1.47 14.27
C LEU A 381 -6.48 1.01 15.70
N GLN A 382 -5.70 1.78 16.49
CA GLN A 382 -5.47 1.56 17.92
C GLN A 382 -5.08 0.12 18.31
N TYR A 383 -4.36 -0.58 17.42
CA TYR A 383 -3.99 -1.98 17.61
C TYR A 383 -2.57 -2.24 17.10
N ALA A 384 -1.65 -2.39 18.05
CA ALA A 384 -0.21 -2.42 17.78
C ALA A 384 0.26 -3.51 16.79
N PRO A 385 -0.26 -4.76 16.83
CA PRO A 385 0.16 -5.80 15.89
C PRO A 385 -0.09 -5.43 14.42
N LEU A 386 -1.28 -4.89 14.12
CA LEU A 386 -1.62 -4.42 12.78
C LEU A 386 -0.77 -3.20 12.38
N LEU A 387 -0.63 -2.22 13.27
CA LEU A 387 0.19 -1.03 13.02
C LEU A 387 1.65 -1.37 12.69
N TYR A 388 2.21 -2.39 13.34
CA TYR A 388 3.55 -2.87 13.02
C TYR A 388 3.64 -3.38 11.57
N GLN A 389 2.64 -4.15 11.11
CA GLN A 389 2.60 -4.67 9.75
C GLN A 389 2.44 -3.56 8.70
N VAL A 390 1.56 -2.58 8.96
CA VAL A 390 1.39 -1.41 8.08
C VAL A 390 2.72 -0.66 7.92
N ASN A 391 3.37 -0.32 9.03
CA ASN A 391 4.65 0.38 9.01
C ASN A 391 5.75 -0.43 8.31
N LYS A 392 5.77 -1.75 8.51
CA LYS A 392 6.72 -2.64 7.84
C LYS A 392 6.54 -2.61 6.32
N ARG A 393 5.29 -2.67 5.83
CA ARG A 393 4.98 -2.59 4.39
C ARG A 393 5.34 -1.22 3.81
N CYS A 394 4.99 -0.12 4.49
CA CYS A 394 5.34 1.22 4.00
C CYS A 394 6.86 1.42 3.89
N ARG A 395 7.64 0.98 4.89
CA ARG A 395 9.11 1.02 4.83
C ARG A 395 9.66 0.19 3.69
N PHE A 396 9.17 -1.05 3.54
CA PHE A 396 9.56 -1.91 2.44
C PHE A 396 9.32 -1.23 1.08
N LEU A 397 8.15 -0.63 0.86
CA LEU A 397 7.83 0.02 -0.42
C LEU A 397 8.78 1.20 -0.72
N LEU A 398 9.10 2.02 0.28
CA LEU A 398 10.03 3.15 0.13
C LEU A 398 11.47 2.69 -0.13
N ASP A 399 11.93 1.65 0.58
CA ASP A 399 13.27 1.08 0.38
C ASP A 399 13.37 0.39 -0.99
N PHE A 400 12.33 -0.38 -1.35
CA PHE A 400 12.26 -1.14 -2.58
C PHE A 400 12.13 -0.24 -3.81
N GLU A 401 11.44 0.91 -3.72
CA GLU A 401 11.46 1.95 -4.77
C GLU A 401 12.89 2.34 -5.14
N GLN A 402 13.76 2.56 -4.14
CA GLN A 402 15.15 2.93 -4.39
C GLN A 402 15.95 1.78 -5.04
N GLU A 403 15.60 0.53 -4.76
CA GLU A 403 16.19 -0.65 -5.41
C GLU A 403 15.72 -0.78 -6.85
N VAL A 404 14.42 -0.61 -7.11
CA VAL A 404 13.84 -0.59 -8.45
C VAL A 404 14.47 0.52 -9.28
N LYS A 405 14.53 1.76 -8.76
CA LYS A 405 15.17 2.89 -9.45
C LYS A 405 16.62 2.56 -9.85
N ARG A 406 17.42 2.04 -8.92
CA ARG A 406 18.81 1.62 -9.19
C ARG A 406 18.92 0.51 -10.23
N ALA A 407 17.97 -0.43 -10.25
CA ALA A 407 17.97 -1.52 -11.23
C ALA A 407 17.56 -1.06 -12.64
N LEU A 408 16.78 0.03 -12.72
CA LEU A 408 16.32 0.62 -13.98
C LEU A 408 17.28 1.68 -14.54
N GLU A 409 18.18 2.21 -13.72
CA GLU A 409 19.21 3.18 -14.12
C GLU A 409 20.05 2.66 -15.30
N ASN A 410 20.10 3.43 -16.39
CA ASN A 410 20.87 3.16 -17.61
C ASN A 410 20.43 1.95 -18.44
N LEU A 411 19.22 1.41 -18.22
CA LEU A 411 18.65 0.43 -19.14
C LEU A 411 18.25 1.10 -20.45
N LYS A 412 18.46 0.41 -21.57
CA LYS A 412 17.94 0.85 -22.87
C LYS A 412 16.41 0.81 -22.85
N PRO A 413 15.71 1.66 -23.62
CA PRO A 413 14.25 1.66 -23.67
C PRO A 413 13.62 0.29 -23.93
N ASN A 414 14.21 -0.51 -24.83
CA ASN A 414 13.74 -1.87 -25.15
C ASN A 414 13.94 -2.89 -24.03
N ASP A 415 14.91 -2.65 -23.14
CA ASP A 415 15.24 -3.52 -22.01
C ASP A 415 14.55 -3.04 -20.72
N HIS A 416 13.87 -1.88 -20.76
CA HIS A 416 13.20 -1.30 -19.60
C HIS A 416 11.84 -1.99 -19.36
N PRO A 417 11.67 -2.75 -18.26
CA PRO A 417 10.48 -3.59 -18.05
C PRO A 417 9.18 -2.79 -17.91
N PHE A 418 9.26 -1.50 -17.61
CA PHE A 418 8.11 -0.59 -17.48
C PHE A 418 8.04 0.48 -18.57
N GLY A 419 8.73 0.27 -19.71
CA GLY A 419 8.63 1.18 -20.85
C GLY A 419 9.16 2.60 -20.56
N GLY A 420 10.31 2.72 -19.92
CA GLY A 420 10.91 4.00 -19.53
C GLY A 420 10.24 4.74 -18.37
N GLN A 421 9.13 4.24 -17.82
CA GLN A 421 8.43 4.91 -16.73
C GLN A 421 9.15 4.73 -15.38
N ALA A 422 9.15 5.80 -14.58
CA ALA A 422 9.53 5.72 -13.18
C ALA A 422 8.51 4.88 -12.40
N VAL A 423 9.02 4.08 -11.46
CA VAL A 423 8.21 3.28 -10.55
C VAL A 423 8.45 3.80 -9.14
N ASP A 424 7.42 4.36 -8.53
CA ASP A 424 7.44 4.92 -7.18
C ASP A 424 6.77 3.99 -6.15
N ALA A 425 6.90 4.30 -4.86
CA ALA A 425 6.27 3.55 -3.78
C ALA A 425 4.74 3.46 -3.93
N SER A 426 4.10 4.47 -4.52
CA SER A 426 2.65 4.49 -4.78
C SER A 426 2.25 3.42 -5.80
N SER A 427 2.97 3.33 -6.92
CA SER A 427 2.75 2.34 -7.97
C SER A 427 3.02 0.92 -7.48
N LEU A 428 4.11 0.74 -6.71
CA LEU A 428 4.44 -0.53 -6.05
C LEU A 428 3.36 -0.93 -5.05
N GLY A 429 2.91 0.03 -4.23
CA GLY A 429 1.83 -0.15 -3.28
C GLY A 429 0.55 -0.60 -3.98
N TRP A 430 0.13 0.08 -5.04
CA TRP A 430 -1.05 -0.28 -5.83
C TRP A 430 -0.95 -1.71 -6.37
N ALA A 431 0.17 -2.07 -6.99
CA ALA A 431 0.35 -3.39 -7.58
C ALA A 431 0.40 -4.51 -6.55
N MET A 432 1.10 -4.28 -5.43
CA MET A 432 1.11 -5.23 -4.32
C MET A 432 -0.29 -5.45 -3.76
N SER A 433 -1.09 -4.38 -3.64
CA SER A 433 -2.47 -4.43 -3.13
C SER A 433 -3.42 -5.12 -4.08
N ALA A 434 -3.30 -4.84 -5.39
CA ALA A 434 -4.07 -5.52 -6.42
C ALA A 434 -3.80 -7.02 -6.42
N VAL A 435 -2.55 -7.43 -6.24
CA VAL A 435 -2.19 -8.85 -6.14
C VAL A 435 -2.64 -9.46 -4.81
N SER A 436 -2.36 -8.83 -3.66
CA SER A 436 -2.67 -9.42 -2.36
C SER A 436 -4.17 -9.65 -2.17
N SER A 437 -5.01 -8.76 -2.72
CA SER A 437 -6.47 -8.83 -2.61
C SER A 437 -7.13 -9.83 -3.57
N ARG A 438 -6.44 -10.25 -4.65
CA ARG A 438 -7.09 -10.94 -5.79
C ARG A 438 -6.37 -12.19 -6.30
N ALA A 439 -5.12 -12.41 -5.91
CA ALA A 439 -4.38 -13.58 -6.35
C ALA A 439 -4.74 -14.83 -5.55
N PHE A 440 -4.82 -15.95 -6.25
CA PHE A 440 -5.07 -17.28 -5.71
C PHE A 440 -3.78 -18.11 -5.81
N ARG A 441 -3.58 -19.00 -4.85
CA ARG A 441 -2.53 -20.01 -4.91
C ARG A 441 -3.12 -21.30 -5.46
N LEU A 442 -2.73 -21.66 -6.68
CA LEU A 442 -3.17 -22.86 -7.36
C LEU A 442 -2.03 -23.88 -7.45
N TYR A 443 -2.36 -25.16 -7.64
CA TYR A 443 -1.38 -26.22 -7.68
C TYR A 443 -0.65 -26.20 -9.02
N GLY A 444 0.67 -26.01 -8.98
CA GLY A 444 1.54 -26.05 -10.15
C GLY A 444 1.91 -27.47 -10.59
N ARG A 445 3.11 -27.64 -11.14
CA ARG A 445 3.63 -28.96 -11.54
C ARG A 445 3.80 -29.86 -10.31
N LYS A 446 3.44 -31.14 -10.44
CA LYS A 446 3.74 -32.17 -9.45
C LYS A 446 5.26 -32.34 -9.36
N LEU A 447 5.83 -32.11 -8.18
CA LEU A 447 7.24 -32.34 -7.92
C LEU A 447 7.54 -33.85 -7.86
N PRO A 448 8.78 -34.29 -8.08
CA PRO A 448 9.17 -35.70 -8.02
C PRO A 448 8.83 -36.39 -6.68
N GLY A 449 8.62 -35.63 -5.60
CA GLY A 449 8.20 -36.10 -4.29
C GLY A 449 6.69 -36.16 -4.05
N GLY A 450 5.85 -35.92 -5.06
CA GLY A 450 4.38 -36.00 -4.97
C GLY A 450 3.68 -34.72 -4.47
N ASN A 451 4.42 -33.74 -3.95
CA ASN A 451 3.88 -32.42 -3.59
C ASN A 451 3.77 -31.50 -4.81
N TYR A 452 2.80 -30.60 -4.80
CA TYR A 452 2.64 -29.56 -5.82
C TYR A 452 3.35 -28.27 -5.37
N ASN A 453 3.85 -27.48 -6.31
CA ASN A 453 4.34 -26.14 -6.02
C ASN A 453 3.16 -25.15 -6.08
N ASP A 454 2.90 -24.37 -5.03
CA ASP A 454 1.84 -23.37 -5.05
C ASP A 454 2.26 -22.17 -5.91
N ILE A 455 1.54 -21.93 -7.00
CA ILE A 455 1.82 -20.82 -7.90
C ILE A 455 0.79 -19.72 -7.63
N PRO A 456 1.23 -18.52 -7.17
CA PRO A 456 0.34 -17.38 -7.04
C PRO A 456 -0.04 -16.83 -8.42
N MET A 457 -1.34 -16.68 -8.68
CA MET A 457 -1.87 -16.27 -9.97
C MET A 457 -3.08 -15.35 -9.75
N MET A 458 -3.19 -14.29 -10.55
CA MET A 458 -4.43 -13.54 -10.66
C MET A 458 -5.31 -14.21 -11.72
N LEU A 459 -6.58 -14.40 -11.38
CA LEU A 459 -7.53 -15.14 -12.20
C LEU A 459 -8.59 -14.17 -12.72
N PRO A 460 -8.41 -13.60 -13.94
CA PRO A 460 -9.36 -12.64 -14.49
C PRO A 460 -10.79 -13.16 -14.44
N LEU A 461 -11.73 -12.28 -14.09
CA LEU A 461 -13.16 -12.55 -13.89
C LEU A 461 -13.48 -13.40 -12.66
N ILE A 462 -12.70 -14.44 -12.33
CA ILE A 462 -12.90 -15.24 -11.12
C ILE A 462 -12.66 -14.40 -9.86
N ASP A 463 -11.65 -13.54 -9.87
CA ASP A 463 -11.30 -12.63 -8.78
C ASP A 463 -12.32 -11.48 -8.54
N MET A 464 -13.43 -11.48 -9.29
CA MET A 464 -14.60 -10.63 -9.06
C MET A 464 -15.63 -11.27 -8.12
N CYS A 465 -15.50 -12.55 -7.79
CA CYS A 465 -16.35 -13.18 -6.78
C CYS A 465 -15.98 -12.66 -5.39
N ASN A 466 -16.95 -12.15 -4.63
CA ASN A 466 -16.72 -11.63 -3.28
C ASN A 466 -16.55 -12.74 -2.23
N HIS A 467 -16.10 -12.36 -1.03
CA HIS A 467 -15.86 -13.28 0.07
C HIS A 467 -17.16 -13.75 0.77
N SER A 468 -17.24 -15.04 1.09
CA SER A 468 -18.17 -15.60 2.09
C SER A 468 -17.55 -16.82 2.77
N PHE A 469 -17.76 -16.96 4.09
CA PHE A 469 -17.44 -18.21 4.81
C PHE A 469 -18.39 -19.37 4.48
N ASN A 470 -19.55 -19.06 3.90
CA ASN A 470 -20.50 -20.02 3.36
C ASN A 470 -20.58 -19.78 1.84
N PRO A 471 -19.57 -20.19 1.07
CA PRO A 471 -19.53 -19.93 -0.35
C PRO A 471 -20.62 -20.72 -1.07
N ASN A 472 -21.09 -20.19 -2.21
CA ASN A 472 -22.00 -20.89 -3.12
C ASN A 472 -21.29 -21.37 -4.40
N ALA A 473 -20.02 -21.00 -4.57
CA ALA A 473 -19.17 -21.41 -5.67
C ALA A 473 -17.78 -21.84 -5.16
N ALA A 474 -17.10 -22.67 -5.93
CA ALA A 474 -15.73 -23.11 -5.62
C ALA A 474 -14.85 -23.16 -6.86
N ILE A 475 -13.57 -22.90 -6.66
CA ILE A 475 -12.53 -23.05 -7.67
C ILE A 475 -12.13 -24.53 -7.74
N VAL A 476 -12.20 -25.11 -8.93
CA VAL A 476 -11.80 -26.49 -9.23
C VAL A 476 -10.69 -26.44 -10.28
N GLN A 477 -9.65 -27.26 -10.09
CA GLN A 477 -8.57 -27.44 -11.07
C GLN A 477 -8.74 -28.80 -11.73
N ASP A 478 -8.94 -28.83 -13.05
CA ASP A 478 -9.09 -30.07 -13.81
C ASP A 478 -7.70 -30.68 -14.06
N GLN A 479 -7.52 -31.95 -13.69
CA GLN A 479 -6.27 -32.68 -13.86
C GLN A 479 -6.46 -33.72 -14.95
N ASP A 480 -6.19 -33.34 -16.20
CA ASP A 480 -6.04 -34.35 -17.24
C ASP A 480 -4.60 -34.89 -17.17
N ASP A 481 -4.38 -36.04 -16.53
CA ASP A 481 -3.06 -36.68 -16.35
C ASP A 481 -2.29 -36.89 -17.69
N ARG A 482 -2.99 -36.75 -18.83
CA ARG A 482 -2.43 -36.87 -20.18
C ARG A 482 -2.08 -35.54 -20.85
N ASN A 483 -2.51 -34.41 -20.30
CA ASN A 483 -2.36 -33.08 -20.90
C ASN A 483 -1.98 -32.07 -19.82
N MET A 484 -0.80 -31.44 -19.92
CA MET A 484 -0.33 -30.45 -18.93
C MET A 484 -1.16 -29.14 -18.88
N LYS A 485 -2.34 -29.11 -19.53
CA LYS A 485 -3.19 -27.93 -19.59
C LYS A 485 -3.93 -27.75 -18.27
N MET A 486 -3.43 -26.86 -17.42
CA MET A 486 -4.10 -26.48 -16.18
C MET A 486 -5.36 -25.67 -16.51
N LEU A 487 -6.52 -26.31 -16.47
CA LEU A 487 -7.82 -25.64 -16.62
C LEU A 487 -8.36 -25.27 -15.24
N VAL A 488 -8.59 -23.97 -15.03
CA VAL A 488 -9.17 -23.45 -13.80
C VAL A 488 -10.65 -23.20 -14.04
N LYS A 489 -11.49 -23.82 -13.23
CA LYS A 489 -12.95 -23.75 -13.32
C LYS A 489 -13.53 -23.18 -12.03
N VAL A 490 -14.66 -22.51 -12.14
CA VAL A 490 -15.54 -22.18 -11.01
C VAL A 490 -16.82 -22.94 -11.21
N VAL A 491 -17.26 -23.67 -10.19
CA VAL A 491 -18.50 -24.46 -10.21
C VAL A 491 -19.42 -24.02 -9.08
N ALA A 492 -20.72 -24.09 -9.30
CA ALA A 492 -21.72 -23.84 -8.27
C ALA A 492 -21.73 -25.00 -7.25
N GLU A 493 -21.37 -24.76 -5.99
CA GLU A 493 -21.44 -25.77 -4.91
C GLU A 493 -22.85 -25.95 -4.35
N THR A 494 -23.64 -24.89 -4.44
CA THR A 494 -25.05 -24.85 -4.08
C THR A 494 -25.87 -24.31 -5.25
N GLU A 495 -27.18 -24.40 -5.15
CA GLU A 495 -28.07 -23.62 -6.02
C GLU A 495 -27.84 -22.13 -5.75
N ILE A 496 -27.76 -21.32 -6.80
CA ILE A 496 -27.57 -19.87 -6.74
C ILE A 496 -28.84 -19.24 -7.31
N LYS A 497 -29.52 -18.42 -6.51
CA LYS A 497 -30.79 -17.82 -6.95
C LYS A 497 -30.54 -16.61 -7.83
N GLU A 498 -31.57 -16.22 -8.58
CA GLU A 498 -31.54 -14.97 -9.32
C GLU A 498 -31.22 -13.79 -8.39
N ASN A 499 -30.28 -12.94 -8.84
CA ASN A 499 -29.76 -11.77 -8.14
C ASN A 499 -28.89 -12.06 -6.91
N ASP A 500 -28.61 -13.33 -6.58
CA ASP A 500 -27.60 -13.66 -5.58
C ASP A 500 -26.19 -13.45 -6.14
N GLY A 501 -25.28 -12.98 -5.29
CA GLY A 501 -23.87 -12.87 -5.61
C GLY A 501 -23.18 -14.24 -5.72
N LEU A 502 -22.28 -14.39 -6.68
CA LEU A 502 -21.35 -15.52 -6.74
C LEU A 502 -20.21 -15.22 -5.75
N VAL A 503 -20.12 -16.03 -4.69
CA VAL A 503 -19.19 -15.82 -3.58
C VAL A 503 -18.27 -17.01 -3.39
N LEU A 504 -17.00 -16.71 -3.14
CA LEU A 504 -15.94 -17.67 -2.84
C LEU A 504 -15.50 -17.52 -1.39
N ASN A 505 -14.90 -18.58 -0.84
CA ASN A 505 -14.20 -18.47 0.43
C ASN A 505 -12.73 -18.15 0.18
N TYR A 506 -12.32 -16.92 0.48
CA TYR A 506 -10.93 -16.48 0.37
C TYR A 506 -9.98 -17.17 1.36
N GLY A 507 -10.53 -17.83 2.37
CA GLY A 507 -9.80 -18.54 3.41
C GLY A 507 -10.34 -18.21 4.80
N CYS A 508 -9.92 -19.01 5.77
CA CYS A 508 -10.23 -18.84 7.19
C CYS A 508 -9.33 -17.75 7.82
N LEU A 509 -9.43 -16.52 7.30
CA LEU A 509 -8.56 -15.40 7.66
C LEU A 509 -9.14 -14.58 8.82
N ASN A 510 -8.26 -13.98 9.64
CA ASN A 510 -8.66 -13.01 10.66
C ASN A 510 -8.86 -11.61 10.06
N ASN A 511 -9.44 -10.69 10.84
CA ASN A 511 -9.66 -9.33 10.35
C ASN A 511 -8.36 -8.52 10.16
N ASP A 512 -7.22 -8.97 10.72
CA ASP A 512 -5.93 -8.32 10.46
C ASP A 512 -5.57 -8.51 8.98
N LEU A 513 -5.69 -9.74 8.48
CA LEU A 513 -5.41 -10.08 7.10
C LEU A 513 -6.46 -9.53 6.14
N PHE A 514 -7.76 -9.62 6.48
CA PHE A 514 -8.80 -9.02 5.63
C PHE A 514 -8.60 -7.52 5.45
N LEU A 515 -8.28 -6.78 6.54
CA LEU A 515 -8.06 -5.36 6.42
C LEU A 515 -6.72 -5.04 5.71
N LEU A 516 -5.64 -5.74 6.03
CA LEU A 516 -4.32 -5.49 5.44
C LEU A 516 -4.24 -5.80 3.95
N ASP A 517 -4.86 -6.90 3.51
CA ASP A 517 -4.67 -7.45 2.17
C ASP A 517 -5.87 -7.22 1.25
N TYR A 518 -7.09 -7.12 1.80
CA TYR A 518 -8.33 -7.04 1.03
C TYR A 518 -9.11 -5.73 1.23
N GLY A 519 -8.85 -4.99 2.30
CA GLY A 519 -9.42 -3.66 2.52
C GLY A 519 -10.84 -3.64 3.05
N PHE A 520 -11.23 -4.67 3.81
CA PHE A 520 -12.51 -4.72 4.51
C PHE A 520 -12.40 -5.43 5.87
N VAL A 521 -13.42 -5.28 6.70
CA VAL A 521 -13.53 -5.92 8.01
C VAL A 521 -14.79 -6.77 8.02
N ILE A 522 -14.69 -8.04 8.43
CA ILE A 522 -15.85 -8.92 8.53
C ILE A 522 -16.46 -8.82 9.93
N PRO A 523 -17.75 -8.42 10.05
CA PRO A 523 -18.46 -8.45 11.31
C PRO A 523 -18.59 -9.88 11.84
N SER A 524 -18.36 -10.08 13.13
CA SER A 524 -18.50 -11.39 13.79
C SER A 524 -17.70 -12.51 13.10
N ASN A 525 -16.50 -12.19 12.61
CA ASN A 525 -15.62 -13.15 11.96
C ASN A 525 -15.19 -14.27 12.95
N PRO A 526 -15.55 -15.54 12.69
CA PRO A 526 -15.25 -16.66 13.59
C PRO A 526 -13.75 -17.00 13.65
N TYR A 527 -12.96 -16.53 12.69
CA TYR A 527 -11.51 -16.72 12.64
C TYR A 527 -10.74 -15.50 13.17
N ASP A 528 -11.43 -14.46 13.64
CA ASP A 528 -10.77 -13.28 14.17
C ASP A 528 -10.16 -13.53 15.54
N CYS A 529 -8.95 -13.01 15.74
CA CYS A 529 -8.16 -13.26 16.94
C CYS A 529 -7.40 -12.01 17.37
N ILE A 530 -6.91 -12.06 18.61
CA ILE A 530 -6.05 -11.03 19.22
C ILE A 530 -4.66 -11.62 19.37
N GLU A 531 -3.67 -10.98 18.74
CA GLU A 531 -2.27 -11.33 18.87
C GLU A 531 -1.72 -10.72 20.17
N LEU A 532 -1.12 -11.57 20.98
CA LEU A 532 -0.39 -11.22 22.19
C LEU A 532 1.05 -11.71 22.07
N LYS A 533 1.95 -11.06 22.81
CA LYS A 533 3.30 -11.57 23.02
C LYS A 533 3.33 -12.40 24.29
N TYR A 534 3.80 -13.64 24.20
CA TYR A 534 4.16 -14.45 25.36
C TYR A 534 5.35 -13.79 26.06
N ASP A 535 5.08 -13.27 27.26
CA ASP A 535 6.03 -12.50 28.05
C ASP A 535 5.81 -12.80 29.53
N GLY A 536 6.87 -13.26 30.22
CA GLY A 536 6.77 -13.73 31.61
C GLY A 536 6.26 -12.65 32.56
N ALA A 537 6.67 -11.38 32.38
CA ALA A 537 6.24 -10.27 33.23
C ALA A 537 4.77 -9.92 33.01
N LEU A 538 4.31 -9.96 31.76
CA LEU A 538 2.88 -9.78 31.44
C LEU A 538 2.02 -10.90 32.05
N LEU A 539 2.47 -12.15 31.94
CA LEU A 539 1.78 -13.31 32.50
C LEU A 539 1.73 -13.27 34.03
N ASP A 540 2.82 -12.85 34.67
CA ASP A 540 2.90 -12.67 36.11
C ASP A 540 1.93 -11.56 36.59
N ALA A 541 1.92 -10.41 35.92
CA ALA A 541 0.99 -9.33 36.21
C ALA A 541 -0.48 -9.77 36.07
N ALA A 542 -0.81 -10.52 35.02
CA ALA A 542 -2.15 -11.07 34.83
C ALA A 542 -2.52 -12.10 35.91
N SER A 543 -1.60 -13.00 36.26
CA SER A 543 -1.79 -14.00 37.32
C SER A 543 -2.01 -13.35 38.69
N MET A 544 -1.26 -12.29 39.01
CA MET A 544 -1.46 -11.51 40.24
C MET A 544 -2.84 -10.82 40.25
N ALA A 545 -3.24 -10.19 39.15
CA ALA A 545 -4.57 -9.57 39.03
C ALA A 545 -5.71 -10.60 39.15
N ALA A 546 -5.47 -11.84 38.75
CA ALA A 546 -6.37 -12.97 38.88
C ALA A 546 -6.39 -13.62 40.29
N GLY A 547 -5.48 -13.22 41.20
CA GLY A 547 -5.32 -13.84 42.52
C GLY A 547 -4.72 -15.25 42.48
N VAL A 548 -3.99 -15.60 41.41
CA VAL A 548 -3.42 -16.93 41.17
C VAL A 548 -1.95 -17.02 41.56
N SER A 549 -1.19 -15.91 41.50
CA SER A 549 0.22 -15.70 41.91
C SER A 549 1.13 -16.95 41.93
N SER A 550 2.08 -17.04 40.98
CA SER A 550 3.09 -18.10 40.95
C SER A 550 4.47 -17.52 40.63
N PRO A 551 5.54 -17.87 41.39
CA PRO A 551 6.89 -17.39 41.12
C PRO A 551 7.45 -17.90 39.77
N ASN A 552 6.85 -18.95 39.21
CA ASN A 552 7.34 -19.63 38.02
C ASN A 552 7.11 -18.82 36.72
N PHE A 553 6.26 -17.79 36.71
CA PHE A 553 6.05 -16.97 35.50
C PHE A 553 7.29 -16.15 35.13
N SER A 554 7.94 -15.58 36.14
CA SER A 554 9.16 -14.77 35.97
C SER A 554 10.43 -15.63 35.97
N ALA A 555 10.41 -16.76 36.66
CA ALA A 555 11.55 -17.68 36.73
C ALA A 555 11.08 -19.15 36.67
N PRO A 556 10.75 -19.67 35.48
CA PRO A 556 10.33 -21.07 35.34
C PRO A 556 11.43 -22.03 35.77
N SER A 557 11.04 -23.13 36.42
CA SER A 557 11.94 -24.23 36.78
C SER A 557 12.58 -24.87 35.54
N PRO A 558 13.77 -25.51 35.65
CA PRO A 558 14.44 -26.09 34.49
C PRO A 558 13.58 -27.06 33.66
N TRP A 559 12.73 -27.85 34.32
CA TRP A 559 11.82 -28.78 33.64
C TRP A 559 10.63 -28.08 32.95
N GLN A 560 10.18 -26.93 33.48
CA GLN A 560 9.15 -26.13 32.84
C GLN A 560 9.73 -25.48 31.57
N LYS A 561 10.96 -24.95 31.65
CA LYS A 561 11.69 -24.41 30.48
C LYS A 561 11.83 -25.44 29.37
N GLU A 562 12.14 -26.69 29.70
CA GLU A 562 12.21 -27.79 28.72
C GLU A 562 10.91 -27.92 27.90
N ILE A 563 9.76 -27.85 28.57
CA ILE A 563 8.45 -27.93 27.92
C ILE A 563 8.13 -26.63 27.16
N LEU A 564 8.49 -25.45 27.70
CA LEU A 564 8.33 -24.17 27.00
C LEU A 564 9.17 -24.13 25.71
N CYS A 565 10.36 -24.71 25.70
CA CYS A 565 11.18 -24.89 24.50
C CYS A 565 10.48 -25.80 23.47
N GLN A 566 9.85 -26.90 23.91
CA GLN A 566 9.05 -27.76 23.02
C GLN A 566 7.83 -27.02 22.44
N LEU A 567 7.27 -26.06 23.18
CA LEU A 567 6.23 -25.16 22.73
C LEU A 567 6.74 -23.99 21.88
N LYS A 568 8.06 -23.86 21.69
CA LYS A 568 8.73 -22.73 21.02
C LYS A 568 8.46 -21.37 21.70
N LEU A 569 8.21 -21.38 23.00
CA LEU A 569 7.98 -20.18 23.83
C LEU A 569 9.21 -19.82 24.68
N ASP A 570 10.25 -20.66 24.66
CA ASP A 570 11.58 -20.43 25.25
C ASP A 570 12.68 -21.06 24.34
N GLY A 571 13.95 -20.70 24.51
CA GLY A 571 15.08 -21.19 23.69
C GLY A 571 15.53 -20.30 22.51
N GLU A 572 16.23 -20.87 21.53
CA GLU A 572 16.88 -20.12 20.42
C GLU A 572 15.94 -19.77 19.26
N ALA A 573 14.99 -20.64 18.91
CA ALA A 573 14.06 -20.47 17.79
C ALA A 573 12.63 -20.13 18.26
N LEU A 574 12.50 -18.95 18.89
CA LEU A 574 11.28 -18.51 19.56
C LEU A 574 10.15 -18.13 18.60
N LEU A 575 8.94 -18.57 18.91
CA LEU A 575 7.68 -18.08 18.35
C LEU A 575 6.81 -17.51 19.48
N LEU A 576 7.18 -16.33 19.99
CA LEU A 576 6.52 -15.73 21.15
C LEU A 576 5.12 -15.18 20.86
N LYS A 577 4.72 -15.05 19.59
CA LYS A 577 3.35 -14.63 19.25
C LYS A 577 2.37 -15.72 19.65
N VAL A 578 1.32 -15.36 20.39
CA VAL A 578 0.21 -16.25 20.75
C VAL A 578 -1.13 -15.56 20.55
N CYS A 579 -2.19 -16.32 20.31
CA CYS A 579 -3.51 -15.77 19.99
C CYS A 579 -4.61 -16.09 21.02
N LEU A 580 -5.55 -15.17 21.17
CA LEU A 580 -6.84 -15.36 21.84
C LEU A 580 -7.98 -15.17 20.85
N GLY A 581 -8.94 -16.09 20.83
CA GLY A 581 -9.98 -16.15 19.80
C GLY A 581 -9.49 -16.79 18.49
N GLY A 582 -10.39 -16.85 17.51
CA GLY A 582 -10.21 -17.56 16.24
C GLY A 582 -10.79 -18.98 16.30
N SER A 583 -10.15 -19.92 15.60
CA SER A 583 -10.58 -21.34 15.56
C SER A 583 -10.58 -22.02 16.93
N GLU A 584 -9.75 -21.54 17.85
CA GLU A 584 -9.71 -21.95 19.25
C GLU A 584 -9.91 -20.73 20.15
N LEU A 585 -10.58 -20.92 21.29
CA LEU A 585 -10.83 -19.84 22.25
C LEU A 585 -9.53 -19.26 22.83
N VAL A 586 -8.56 -20.13 23.08
CA VAL A 586 -7.21 -19.82 23.56
C VAL A 586 -6.26 -20.70 22.77
N GLU A 587 -5.23 -20.12 22.16
CA GLU A 587 -4.26 -20.93 21.43
C GLU A 587 -3.63 -21.99 22.34
N GLY A 588 -3.61 -23.23 21.88
CA GLY A 588 -3.15 -24.36 22.68
C GLY A 588 -1.74 -24.21 23.27
N ARG A 589 -0.80 -23.51 22.60
CA ARG A 589 0.54 -23.26 23.15
C ARG A 589 0.51 -22.41 24.41
N LEU A 590 -0.29 -21.33 24.40
CA LEU A 590 -0.47 -20.48 25.57
C LEU A 590 -1.14 -21.26 26.70
N LEU A 591 -2.19 -22.03 26.39
CA LEU A 591 -2.90 -22.83 27.40
C LEU A 591 -1.99 -23.88 28.04
N ALA A 592 -1.21 -24.62 27.24
CA ALA A 592 -0.25 -25.59 27.73
C ALA A 592 0.83 -24.95 28.60
N ALA A 593 1.36 -23.80 28.18
CA ALA A 593 2.36 -23.06 28.95
C ALA A 593 1.81 -22.62 30.32
N LEU A 594 0.60 -22.07 30.38
CA LEU A 594 -0.04 -21.68 31.64
C LEU A 594 -0.23 -22.87 32.57
N ARG A 595 -0.78 -23.99 32.05
CA ARG A 595 -0.97 -25.24 32.80
C ARG A 595 0.35 -25.73 33.42
N VAL A 596 1.43 -25.73 32.63
CA VAL A 596 2.77 -26.19 33.04
C VAL A 596 3.42 -25.26 34.07
N VAL A 597 3.35 -23.95 33.87
CA VAL A 597 3.96 -22.95 34.77
C VAL A 597 3.23 -22.90 36.12
N LEU A 598 1.92 -23.14 36.11
CA LEU A 598 1.06 -23.22 37.30
C LEU A 598 1.06 -24.60 37.97
N ALA A 599 1.78 -25.59 37.43
CA ALA A 599 1.87 -26.92 38.03
C ALA A 599 3.00 -26.97 39.06
N ASP A 600 2.74 -27.66 40.18
CA ASP A 600 3.68 -27.80 41.28
C ASP A 600 4.68 -28.95 41.06
N ASP A 601 4.29 -29.97 40.30
CA ASP A 601 5.05 -31.20 40.17
C ASP A 601 5.26 -31.64 38.72
N LYS A 602 6.49 -32.07 38.43
CA LYS A 602 6.92 -32.52 37.09
C LYS A 602 6.22 -33.83 36.68
N GLU A 603 5.99 -34.74 37.61
CA GLU A 603 5.49 -36.09 37.32
C GLU A 603 4.05 -36.06 36.79
N THR A 604 3.18 -35.22 37.36
CA THR A 604 1.79 -35.03 36.91
C THR A 604 1.73 -34.46 35.52
N VAL A 605 2.61 -33.50 35.20
CA VAL A 605 2.70 -32.94 33.84
C VAL A 605 3.18 -34.00 32.83
N GLN A 606 4.20 -34.79 33.19
CA GLN A 606 4.77 -35.81 32.31
C GLN A 606 3.85 -37.01 32.04
N LYS A 607 2.82 -37.24 32.86
CA LYS A 607 1.78 -38.26 32.61
C LYS A 607 0.86 -37.91 31.43
N HIS A 608 0.94 -36.69 30.91
CA HIS A 608 0.10 -36.22 29.81
C HIS A 608 0.93 -35.85 28.60
N ASP A 609 0.42 -36.22 27.42
CA ASP A 609 0.98 -35.74 26.18
C ASP A 609 0.73 -34.23 26.01
N LEU A 610 1.60 -33.59 25.22
CA LEU A 610 1.54 -32.15 24.99
C LEU A 610 0.27 -31.71 24.24
N ASN A 611 -0.33 -32.58 23.44
CA ASN A 611 -1.55 -32.26 22.68
C ASN A 611 -2.76 -32.15 23.61
N LYS A 612 -2.84 -33.01 24.63
CA LYS A 612 -3.83 -32.97 25.70
C LYS A 612 -3.68 -31.69 26.52
N LEU A 613 -2.44 -31.27 26.81
CA LEU A 613 -2.15 -30.01 27.49
C LEU A 613 -2.44 -28.77 26.62
N LYS A 614 -2.42 -28.89 25.30
CA LYS A 614 -2.84 -27.82 24.37
C LYS A 614 -4.35 -27.73 24.21
N SER A 615 -5.06 -28.85 24.33
CA SER A 615 -6.50 -28.89 24.08
C SER A 615 -7.31 -28.23 25.19
N ILE A 616 -8.17 -27.27 24.82
CA ILE A 616 -9.18 -26.68 25.72
C ILE A 616 -10.37 -27.62 25.98
N SER A 617 -10.52 -28.66 25.16
CA SER A 617 -11.57 -29.67 25.31
C SER A 617 -11.18 -30.76 26.31
N ALA A 618 -9.89 -30.88 26.65
CA ALA A 618 -9.44 -31.79 27.71
C ALA A 618 -9.98 -31.31 29.06
N GLU A 619 -10.70 -32.20 29.77
CA GLU A 619 -11.28 -31.87 31.07
C GLU A 619 -10.19 -31.83 32.15
N ALA A 620 -9.75 -30.62 32.50
CA ALA A 620 -8.84 -30.31 33.61
C ALA A 620 -7.66 -31.30 33.75
N PRO A 621 -6.76 -31.38 32.74
CA PRO A 621 -5.75 -32.44 32.67
C PRO A 621 -4.81 -32.48 33.88
N LEU A 622 -4.53 -31.33 34.52
CA LEU A 622 -3.68 -31.22 35.71
C LEU A 622 -4.50 -30.95 37.00
N GLY A 623 -5.80 -31.24 36.97
CA GLY A 623 -6.72 -30.99 38.08
C GLY A 623 -7.48 -29.66 37.96
N ILE A 624 -8.63 -29.59 38.65
CA ILE A 624 -9.57 -28.46 38.53
C ILE A 624 -8.93 -27.15 39.00
N ALA A 625 -8.17 -27.16 40.09
CA ALA A 625 -7.52 -25.96 40.62
C ALA A 625 -6.53 -25.34 39.61
N ASN A 626 -5.69 -26.16 38.96
CA ASN A 626 -4.74 -25.71 37.93
C ASN A 626 -5.49 -25.14 36.71
N GLU A 627 -6.57 -25.82 36.29
CA GLU A 627 -7.38 -25.38 35.15
C GLU A 627 -8.08 -24.03 35.42
N LEU A 628 -8.65 -23.87 36.62
CA LEU A 628 -9.26 -22.61 37.07
C LEU A 628 -8.23 -21.49 37.13
N ALA A 629 -7.03 -21.78 37.64
CA ALA A 629 -5.92 -20.84 37.69
C ALA A 629 -5.50 -20.39 36.27
N ALA A 630 -5.32 -21.33 35.34
CA ALA A 630 -4.99 -21.02 33.95
C ALA A 630 -6.05 -20.14 33.28
N PHE A 631 -7.33 -20.50 33.38
CA PHE A 631 -8.41 -19.70 32.79
C PHE A 631 -8.57 -18.32 33.42
N ARG A 632 -8.42 -18.19 34.74
CA ARG A 632 -8.45 -16.87 35.41
C ARG A 632 -7.30 -15.98 34.94
N THR A 633 -6.10 -16.53 34.76
CA THR A 633 -4.96 -15.80 34.19
C THR A 633 -5.25 -15.33 32.77
N VAL A 634 -5.85 -16.16 31.91
CA VAL A 634 -6.25 -15.73 30.55
C VAL A 634 -7.32 -14.63 30.58
N ILE A 635 -8.31 -14.75 31.48
CA ILE A 635 -9.32 -13.69 31.65
C ILE A 635 -8.66 -12.37 32.07
N ALA A 636 -7.68 -12.40 32.99
CA ALA A 636 -6.94 -11.22 33.38
C ALA A 636 -6.09 -10.64 32.22
N LEU A 637 -5.48 -11.49 31.38
CA LEU A 637 -4.81 -11.04 30.15
C LEU A 637 -5.78 -10.31 29.21
N CYS A 638 -7.02 -10.80 29.07
CA CYS A 638 -8.04 -10.14 28.28
C CYS A 638 -8.39 -8.75 28.85
N VAL A 639 -8.50 -8.62 30.17
CA VAL A 639 -8.74 -7.31 30.83
C VAL A 639 -7.60 -6.34 30.55
N ILE A 640 -6.35 -6.80 30.65
CA ILE A 640 -5.16 -5.97 30.35
C ILE A 640 -5.17 -5.57 28.87
N ALA A 641 -5.43 -6.51 27.95
CA ALA A 641 -5.48 -6.25 26.52
C ALA A 641 -6.57 -5.24 26.15
N LEU A 642 -7.76 -5.35 26.77
CA LEU A 642 -8.85 -4.40 26.57
C LEU A 642 -8.47 -2.99 27.08
N GLY A 643 -7.70 -2.92 28.17
CA GLY A 643 -7.21 -1.66 28.74
C GLY A 643 -6.24 -0.89 27.84
N HIS A 644 -5.66 -1.52 26.82
CA HIS A 644 -4.83 -0.82 25.83
C HIS A 644 -5.64 -0.06 24.77
N PHE A 645 -6.94 -0.33 24.66
CA PHE A 645 -7.81 0.46 23.80
C PHE A 645 -8.27 1.73 24.56
N PRO A 646 -7.99 2.93 24.04
CA PRO A 646 -8.32 4.17 24.74
C PRO A 646 -9.84 4.45 24.75
N THR A 647 -10.60 3.85 23.84
CA THR A 647 -12.05 4.02 23.73
C THR A 647 -12.81 2.73 24.04
N LYS A 648 -14.05 2.87 24.48
CA LYS A 648 -15.01 1.77 24.63
C LYS A 648 -15.76 1.48 23.34
N ILE A 649 -16.46 0.35 23.26
CA ILE A 649 -17.27 0.00 22.06
C ILE A 649 -18.37 1.04 21.82
N MET A 650 -19.14 1.41 22.86
CA MET A 650 -20.22 2.40 22.72
C MET A 650 -19.73 3.77 22.25
N GLU A 651 -18.52 4.17 22.65
CA GLU A 651 -17.91 5.43 22.20
C GLU A 651 -17.58 5.37 20.71
N ASP A 652 -17.05 4.23 20.24
CA ASP A 652 -16.74 4.01 18.84
C ASP A 652 -17.97 3.91 17.95
N GLU A 653 -19.02 3.25 18.42
CA GLU A 653 -20.33 3.21 17.73
C GLU A 653 -20.92 4.62 17.60
N SER A 654 -20.77 5.45 18.63
CA SER A 654 -21.15 6.87 18.58
C SER A 654 -20.31 7.65 17.57
N LEU A 655 -19.02 7.35 17.40
CA LEU A 655 -18.19 7.98 16.37
C LEU A 655 -18.65 7.59 14.96
N LEU A 656 -18.97 6.31 14.73
CA LEU A 656 -19.49 5.84 13.43
C LEU A 656 -20.81 6.53 13.05
N SER A 657 -21.68 6.82 14.04
CA SER A 657 -22.96 7.49 13.79
C SER A 657 -22.83 8.94 13.27
N LYS A 658 -21.65 9.56 13.36
CA LYS A 658 -21.42 10.96 12.99
C LYS A 658 -21.13 11.18 11.49
N GLY A 659 -21.09 10.12 10.68
CA GLY A 659 -20.70 10.21 9.27
C GLY A 659 -19.21 10.52 9.15
N VAL A 660 -18.39 9.48 9.06
CA VAL A 660 -16.93 9.59 8.95
C VAL A 660 -16.47 9.17 7.55
N SER A 661 -15.21 9.42 7.22
CA SER A 661 -14.62 8.92 5.97
C SER A 661 -14.60 7.38 5.93
N ASP A 662 -14.52 6.78 4.75
CA ASP A 662 -14.49 5.33 4.58
C ASP A 662 -13.30 4.68 5.32
N SER A 663 -12.11 5.28 5.25
CA SER A 663 -10.92 4.81 5.95
C SER A 663 -11.06 4.93 7.47
N THR A 664 -11.64 6.05 7.95
CA THR A 664 -11.96 6.22 9.37
C THR A 664 -12.98 5.17 9.83
N GLN A 665 -14.02 4.92 9.03
CA GLN A 665 -15.06 3.94 9.32
C GLN A 665 -14.45 2.54 9.45
N LEU A 666 -13.63 2.10 8.49
CA LEU A 666 -12.94 0.81 8.53
C LEU A 666 -12.03 0.68 9.75
N ALA A 667 -11.26 1.73 10.07
CA ALA A 667 -10.37 1.72 11.22
C ALA A 667 -11.14 1.57 12.54
N ILE A 668 -12.28 2.26 12.69
CA ILE A 668 -13.13 2.18 13.88
C ILE A 668 -13.83 0.82 13.96
N GLN A 669 -14.40 0.32 12.86
CA GLN A 669 -15.02 -1.01 12.80
C GLN A 669 -14.03 -2.10 13.19
N PHE A 670 -12.80 -2.04 12.66
CA PHE A 670 -11.73 -2.96 13.00
C PHE A 670 -11.48 -3.02 14.52
N ARG A 671 -11.27 -1.88 15.19
CA ARG A 671 -11.00 -1.88 16.64
C ARG A 671 -12.21 -2.26 17.48
N ILE A 672 -13.45 -1.98 17.02
CA ILE A 672 -14.68 -2.48 17.67
C ILE A 672 -14.67 -4.01 17.67
N HIS A 673 -14.39 -4.63 16.52
CA HIS A 673 -14.39 -6.08 16.40
C HIS A 673 -13.26 -6.71 17.21
N LYS A 674 -12.06 -6.09 17.27
CA LYS A 674 -11.00 -6.54 18.19
C LYS A 674 -11.43 -6.53 19.66
N LYS A 675 -12.06 -5.45 20.12
CA LYS A 675 -12.62 -5.40 21.48
C LYS A 675 -13.70 -6.47 21.71
N SER A 676 -14.53 -6.72 20.70
CA SER A 676 -15.59 -7.73 20.76
C SER A 676 -15.02 -9.15 20.92
N VAL A 677 -13.97 -9.51 20.16
CA VAL A 677 -13.27 -10.80 20.30
C VAL A 677 -12.75 -10.99 21.73
N ILE A 678 -12.11 -9.97 22.32
CA ILE A 678 -11.62 -10.03 23.71
C ILE A 678 -12.78 -10.30 24.69
N ILE A 679 -13.89 -9.58 24.54
CA ILE A 679 -15.07 -9.71 25.41
C ILE A 679 -15.70 -11.11 25.26
N ASP A 680 -15.78 -11.64 24.05
CA ASP A 680 -16.32 -12.97 23.78
C ASP A 680 -15.46 -14.07 24.41
N VAL A 681 -14.13 -13.97 24.27
CA VAL A 681 -13.17 -14.88 24.93
C VAL A 681 -13.35 -14.85 26.45
N MET A 682 -13.41 -13.66 27.05
CA MET A 682 -13.64 -13.49 28.48
C MET A 682 -14.95 -14.12 28.94
N ARG A 683 -16.04 -13.87 28.21
CA ARG A 683 -17.37 -14.37 28.54
C ARG A 683 -17.39 -15.90 28.54
N ASP A 684 -16.81 -16.52 27.53
CA ASP A 684 -16.89 -17.96 27.36
C ASP A 684 -15.92 -18.71 28.29
N LEU A 685 -14.74 -18.15 28.58
CA LEU A 685 -13.88 -18.65 29.66
C LEU A 685 -14.55 -18.50 31.04
N THR A 686 -15.24 -17.38 31.28
CA THR A 686 -15.97 -17.19 32.56
C THR A 686 -17.06 -18.24 32.76
N LYS A 687 -17.79 -18.61 31.69
CA LYS A 687 -18.77 -19.71 31.74
C LYS A 687 -18.09 -21.03 32.11
N ARG A 688 -16.93 -21.34 31.51
CA ARG A 688 -16.15 -22.56 31.82
C ARG A 688 -15.64 -22.57 33.25
N VAL A 689 -15.12 -21.44 33.75
CA VAL A 689 -14.70 -21.27 35.15
C VAL A 689 -15.85 -21.56 36.12
N LYS A 690 -17.04 -21.00 35.87
CA LYS A 690 -18.23 -21.27 36.70
C LYS A 690 -18.63 -22.75 36.70
N PHE A 691 -18.56 -23.40 35.53
CA PHE A 691 -18.89 -24.81 35.38
C PHE A 691 -17.88 -25.74 36.09
N LEU A 692 -16.58 -25.44 36.03
CA LEU A 692 -15.56 -26.23 36.71
C LEU A 692 -15.60 -26.02 38.24
N ALA A 693 -15.82 -24.79 38.70
CA ALA A 693 -15.92 -24.50 40.12
C ALA A 693 -17.11 -25.21 40.78
N SER A 694 -18.24 -25.39 40.07
CA SER A 694 -19.37 -26.15 40.63
C SER A 694 -19.02 -27.63 40.82
N LYS A 695 -18.25 -28.23 39.91
CA LYS A 695 -17.76 -29.62 40.04
C LYS A 695 -16.82 -29.82 41.23
N GLU A 696 -15.95 -28.85 41.49
CA GLU A 696 -15.03 -28.88 42.63
C GLU A 696 -15.78 -28.89 43.98
N THR A 697 -16.85 -28.08 44.09
CA THR A 697 -17.68 -28.05 45.31
C THR A 697 -18.47 -29.34 45.56
N VAL A 698 -18.77 -30.10 44.52
CA VAL A 698 -19.42 -31.42 44.63
C VAL A 698 -18.40 -32.48 45.04
N ALA A 699 -17.21 -32.46 44.44
CA ALA A 699 -16.12 -33.41 44.75
C ALA A 699 -15.52 -33.23 46.16
N THR A 700 -15.65 -32.04 46.77
CA THR A 700 -15.19 -31.76 48.14
C THR A 700 -16.24 -32.02 49.21
N ARG A 701 -17.50 -32.31 48.83
CA ARG A 701 -18.61 -32.61 49.74
C ARG A 701 -19.02 -34.09 49.77
N GLY A 702 -18.53 -34.90 48.83
CA GLY A 702 -18.64 -36.37 48.85
C GLY A 702 -17.31 -36.98 49.30
#